data_AF-A0A0D0V2D5-F1
#
_entry.id   AF-A0A0D0V2D5-F1
#
_cell.length_a   1.000
_cell.length_b   1.000
_cell.length_c   1.000
_cell.angle_alpha   90.00
_cell.angle_beta   90.00
_cell.angle_gamma   90.00
#
_symmetry.space_group_name_H-M   'P 1'
#
loop_
_entity.id
_entity.type
_entity.pdbx_description
1 polymer ?
#
loop_
_entity_poly.entity_id
_entity_poly.type
_entity_poly.pdbx_seq_one_letter_code
_entity_poly.pdbx_strand_id
1 'polypeptide(L)'
;MAAPSETTIQLSPEAEAQYERITRHLQEVTSGDVIRKVLSEGKVVKAYWGTAPTGRPHIAYCVPLLKIADFLTAGVHVKVLLAVFTVLGVPIDKLEFITGSSYQLKPDYTLDVYRFHALTSTREAEHAGADVVKESESPLMSSLLYPGLQALDEQYLDVDFQFGGVDQRKIFMYAATFLPKLGYSKRAHLMNGMVPGLSGGKMSASDPKSKIDFLDTAADIKNKIKAALCPPGEIENNGVIAFIKTVLIPIQALRIEQAEQRGEKAPVGEGSFVKPGAPQGAVFSISRPEKFGGDIHVKSYEELKKAYIAGDIHPGDLKTGVQEALIQFLSPIRKLFDEDKEWQEIERMAYPSSSVAPAAEEPKKAKKKDVRSKPPTEEERAALRAAKEKEKAAKIAAKAVNEGTAPPVPPIEDITAAQLAQSSKEAVQVATSSTTTSCVTSTNLSKLKLLAKGKVRDIYALPGKEDEDKLLFVATDRMSAFDVIMNNGIPSKGITLTTLSLFWFDKLKNIIPNHVLYPSPSACFSTPAQAWEQFPRSLDEYRDQLEGRSMIVKKCEVVKIEAIVRGYITGSAWSEYKKSQTIHGIQMPAGLVESQKLPKALFTPSTKADQGEHDENIHPDKVKDICGPELATEIEKVAIQLYTEAAAYALERGLILADTKFEFGLLSDPSSPNKTTLILIDEVLTPDSSRYWAVADYVVGQPQPSFDKQYLRDWLIKEGLRGKEDVTLPEHVVNETRSKYEEARDRVMGLGNFGKHGQK
;
A
#
# COMPACT_ATOMS: atom_id res chain seq x y z
N MET A 1 41.31 34.90 1.55
CA MET A 1 42.23 33.79 1.19
C MET A 1 41.71 33.19 -0.10
N ALA A 2 42.55 33.10 -1.13
CA ALA A 2 42.16 32.53 -2.42
C ALA A 2 41.71 31.07 -2.24
N ALA A 3 40.64 30.66 -2.94
CA ALA A 3 40.23 29.27 -3.02
C ALA A 3 41.41 28.43 -3.56
N PRO A 4 41.77 27.31 -2.92
CA PRO A 4 42.86 26.49 -3.42
C PRO A 4 42.50 25.94 -4.81
N SER A 5 43.45 26.05 -5.72
CA SER A 5 43.35 25.56 -7.10
C SER A 5 42.96 24.09 -7.14
N GLU A 6 41.90 23.76 -7.89
CA GLU A 6 41.49 22.39 -8.19
C GLU A 6 42.64 21.62 -8.84
N THR A 7 43.29 20.73 -8.08
CA THR A 7 44.21 19.73 -8.61
C THR A 7 43.45 18.83 -9.57
N THR A 8 43.70 18.97 -10.87
CA THR A 8 43.12 18.10 -11.90
C THR A 8 43.68 16.69 -11.73
N ILE A 9 42.87 15.77 -11.19
CA ILE A 9 43.22 14.35 -11.05
C ILE A 9 43.38 13.77 -12.46
N GLN A 10 44.60 13.38 -12.84
CA GLN A 10 44.87 12.70 -14.11
C GLN A 10 44.39 11.24 -14.05
N LEU A 11 43.61 10.83 -15.05
CA LEU A 11 43.11 9.46 -15.20
C LEU A 11 43.88 8.71 -16.29
N SER A 12 43.85 7.36 -16.24
CA SER A 12 44.27 6.56 -17.40
C SER A 12 43.31 6.77 -18.58
N PRO A 13 43.71 6.47 -19.83
CA PRO A 13 42.81 6.58 -20.98
C PRO A 13 41.49 5.81 -20.81
N GLU A 14 41.54 4.63 -20.19
CA GLU A 14 40.38 3.79 -19.91
C GLU A 14 39.46 4.44 -18.86
N ALA A 15 40.05 4.96 -17.78
CA ALA A 15 39.31 5.65 -16.72
C ALA A 15 38.73 7.00 -17.21
N GLU A 16 39.41 7.68 -18.13
CA GLU A 16 38.90 8.89 -18.77
C GLU A 16 37.70 8.57 -19.68
N ALA A 17 37.78 7.49 -20.47
CA ALA A 17 36.66 7.00 -21.26
C ALA A 17 35.45 6.60 -20.38
N GLN A 18 35.71 6.01 -19.22
CA GLN A 18 34.68 5.68 -18.22
C GLN A 18 34.05 6.95 -17.62
N TYR A 19 34.85 7.95 -17.27
CA TYR A 19 34.36 9.24 -16.77
C TYR A 19 33.48 9.95 -17.81
N GLU A 20 33.95 10.06 -19.06
CA GLU A 20 33.19 10.66 -20.16
C GLU A 20 31.85 9.95 -20.39
N ARG A 21 31.82 8.61 -20.29
CA ARG A 21 30.58 7.84 -20.38
C ARG A 21 29.65 8.11 -19.18
N ILE A 22 30.18 8.27 -17.99
CA ILE A 22 29.40 8.64 -16.79
C ILE A 22 28.80 10.05 -16.96
N THR A 23 29.52 11.01 -17.53
CA THR A 23 29.09 12.42 -17.60
C THR A 23 28.41 12.83 -18.91
N ARG A 24 28.43 12.02 -19.97
CA ARG A 24 27.80 12.36 -21.25
C ARG A 24 26.30 12.62 -21.12
N HIS A 25 25.80 13.54 -21.95
CA HIS A 25 24.37 13.87 -22.09
C HIS A 25 23.68 14.39 -20.82
N LEU A 26 24.45 14.83 -19.83
CA LEU A 26 23.94 15.52 -18.65
C LEU A 26 23.86 17.03 -18.89
N GLN A 27 22.93 17.68 -18.21
CA GLN A 27 22.82 19.14 -18.21
C GLN A 27 23.82 19.76 -17.24
N GLU A 28 24.06 19.11 -16.09
CA GLU A 28 24.97 19.63 -15.07
C GLU A 28 25.63 18.46 -14.31
N VAL A 29 26.89 18.65 -13.94
CA VAL A 29 27.67 17.75 -13.08
C VAL A 29 28.32 18.60 -11.99
N THR A 30 28.10 18.25 -10.73
CA THR A 30 28.72 18.95 -9.59
C THR A 30 29.61 18.01 -8.79
N SER A 31 30.76 18.50 -8.33
CA SER A 31 31.78 17.73 -7.62
C SER A 31 32.30 16.51 -8.40
N GLY A 32 32.49 16.65 -9.73
CA GLY A 32 32.97 15.57 -10.59
C GLY A 32 34.36 15.04 -10.23
N ASP A 33 35.14 15.82 -9.46
CA ASP A 33 36.40 15.42 -8.85
C ASP A 33 36.26 14.21 -7.92
N VAL A 34 35.12 14.04 -7.24
CA VAL A 34 34.83 12.85 -6.42
C VAL A 34 34.86 11.58 -7.27
N ILE A 35 34.23 11.61 -8.45
CA ILE A 35 34.20 10.48 -9.39
C ILE A 35 35.60 10.24 -9.95
N ARG A 36 36.30 11.31 -10.37
CA ARG A 36 37.68 11.19 -10.87
C ARG A 36 38.61 10.56 -9.81
N LYS A 37 38.45 10.93 -8.55
CA LYS A 37 39.23 10.33 -7.45
C LYS A 37 38.99 8.83 -7.34
N VAL A 38 37.74 8.38 -7.30
CA VAL A 38 37.40 6.95 -7.19
C VAL A 38 37.95 6.16 -8.38
N LEU A 39 37.84 6.72 -9.60
CA LEU A 39 38.40 6.12 -10.82
C LEU A 39 39.93 6.05 -10.80
N SER A 40 40.61 7.10 -10.31
CA SER A 40 42.08 7.11 -10.18
C SER A 40 42.61 6.06 -9.20
N GLU A 41 41.79 5.68 -8.21
CA GLU A 41 42.09 4.62 -7.25
C GLU A 41 41.79 3.21 -7.79
N GLY A 42 41.30 3.09 -9.03
CA GLY A 42 40.90 1.81 -9.64
C GLY A 42 39.68 1.16 -8.97
N LYS A 43 38.90 1.94 -8.22
CA LYS A 43 37.71 1.46 -7.50
C LYS A 43 36.46 1.55 -8.38
N VAL A 44 35.48 0.71 -8.06
CA VAL A 44 34.17 0.75 -8.70
C VAL A 44 33.38 1.95 -8.18
N VAL A 45 32.93 2.82 -9.08
CA VAL A 45 32.08 3.96 -8.75
C VAL A 45 30.66 3.47 -8.43
N LYS A 46 30.10 3.92 -7.31
CA LYS A 46 28.76 3.56 -6.82
C LYS A 46 27.79 4.72 -7.02
N ALA A 47 26.61 4.42 -7.57
CA ALA A 47 25.61 5.42 -7.88
C ALA A 47 24.24 5.08 -7.30
N TYR A 48 23.47 6.12 -6.99
CA TYR A 48 22.06 6.00 -6.61
C TYR A 48 21.18 6.90 -7.47
N TRP A 49 20.06 6.34 -7.93
CA TRP A 49 18.94 7.07 -8.52
C TRP A 49 17.68 6.79 -7.70
N GLY A 50 17.05 7.86 -7.20
CA GLY A 50 15.82 7.77 -6.41
C GLY A 50 14.58 7.95 -7.28
N THR A 51 13.62 7.03 -7.15
CA THR A 51 12.29 7.18 -7.75
C THR A 51 11.22 6.94 -6.70
N ALA A 52 10.30 7.90 -6.52
CA ALA A 52 9.20 7.77 -5.58
C ALA A 52 8.02 7.03 -6.24
N PRO A 53 7.55 5.89 -5.69
CA PRO A 53 6.44 5.13 -6.25
C PRO A 53 5.10 5.83 -5.98
N THR A 54 4.84 6.91 -6.72
CA THR A 54 3.69 7.79 -6.54
C THR A 54 2.67 7.62 -7.66
N GLY A 55 2.97 8.14 -8.86
CA GLY A 55 2.15 7.98 -10.05
C GLY A 55 2.72 6.95 -11.02
N ARG A 56 1.88 6.50 -11.96
CA ARG A 56 2.28 5.59 -13.03
C ARG A 56 3.52 6.13 -13.77
N PRO A 57 4.61 5.34 -13.86
CA PRO A 57 5.75 5.66 -14.71
C PRO A 57 5.29 5.89 -16.14
N HIS A 58 5.90 6.86 -16.79
CA HIS A 58 5.60 7.21 -18.17
C HIS A 58 6.89 7.24 -18.98
N ILE A 59 6.79 7.35 -20.29
CA ILE A 59 7.92 7.17 -21.19
C ILE A 59 9.09 8.15 -20.97
N ALA A 60 8.89 9.26 -20.25
CA ALA A 60 9.98 10.15 -19.85
C ALA A 60 11.01 9.45 -18.94
N TYR A 61 10.59 8.40 -18.23
CA TYR A 61 11.49 7.54 -17.45
C TYR A 61 12.56 6.89 -18.33
N CYS A 62 12.37 6.79 -19.65
CA CYS A 62 13.45 6.34 -20.54
C CYS A 62 14.69 7.24 -20.48
N VAL A 63 14.56 8.54 -20.16
CA VAL A 63 15.72 9.44 -20.06
C VAL A 63 16.64 9.07 -18.89
N PRO A 64 16.17 8.96 -17.63
CA PRO A 64 17.01 8.46 -16.56
C PRO A 64 17.45 7.01 -16.81
N LEU A 65 16.59 6.14 -17.37
CA LEU A 65 16.96 4.74 -17.65
C LEU A 65 18.06 4.60 -18.71
N LEU A 66 18.09 5.45 -19.74
CA LEU A 66 19.19 5.53 -20.71
C LEU A 66 20.50 5.92 -20.03
N LYS A 67 20.45 6.84 -19.06
CA LYS A 67 21.64 7.21 -18.29
C LYS A 67 22.08 6.08 -17.37
N ILE A 68 21.14 5.33 -16.79
CA ILE A 68 21.45 4.12 -16.02
C ILE A 68 22.09 3.05 -16.91
N ALA A 69 21.69 2.94 -18.19
CA ALA A 69 22.38 2.08 -19.15
C ALA A 69 23.85 2.49 -19.32
N ASP A 70 24.14 3.79 -19.48
CA ASP A 70 25.51 4.30 -19.53
C ASP A 70 26.32 3.90 -18.28
N PHE A 71 25.72 4.04 -17.10
CA PHE A 71 26.33 3.67 -15.82
C PHE A 71 26.67 2.17 -15.77
N LEU A 72 25.72 1.30 -16.12
CA LEU A 72 25.92 -0.16 -16.08
C LEU A 72 26.98 -0.63 -17.08
N THR A 73 27.03 -0.04 -18.28
CA THR A 73 28.11 -0.31 -19.24
C THR A 73 29.46 0.23 -18.76
N ALA A 74 29.47 1.31 -17.98
CA ALA A 74 30.65 1.82 -17.29
C ALA A 74 31.00 1.04 -16.01
N GLY A 75 30.34 -0.08 -15.73
CA GLY A 75 30.64 -0.93 -14.56
C GLY A 75 30.13 -0.38 -13.22
N VAL A 76 29.21 0.58 -13.24
CA VAL A 76 28.61 1.19 -12.04
C VAL A 76 27.47 0.31 -11.54
N HIS A 77 27.38 0.14 -10.22
CA HIS A 77 26.23 -0.49 -9.57
C HIS A 77 25.11 0.54 -9.41
N VAL A 78 23.90 0.19 -9.86
CA VAL A 78 22.73 1.08 -9.84
C VAL A 78 21.52 0.32 -9.29
N LYS A 79 20.49 1.04 -8.83
CA LYS A 79 19.21 0.49 -8.36
C LYS A 79 18.05 1.22 -9.07
N VAL A 80 17.39 0.73 -10.16
CA VAL A 80 16.11 -0.05 -10.24
C VAL A 80 15.47 0.13 -11.65
N LEU A 81 14.80 -0.91 -12.22
CA LEU A 81 13.57 -1.01 -13.12
C LEU A 81 13.62 -2.04 -14.31
N LEU A 82 13.33 -3.34 -14.08
CA LEU A 82 13.69 -4.49 -14.94
C LEU A 82 13.09 -4.57 -16.36
N ALA A 83 11.78 -4.42 -16.58
CA ALA A 83 11.15 -4.70 -17.89
C ALA A 83 11.58 -3.69 -18.99
N VAL A 84 11.73 -2.42 -18.63
CA VAL A 84 12.21 -1.38 -19.55
C VAL A 84 13.69 -1.60 -19.85
N PHE A 85 14.50 -2.04 -18.87
CA PHE A 85 15.89 -2.42 -19.12
C PHE A 85 16.02 -3.61 -20.08
N THR A 86 15.15 -4.62 -19.98
CA THR A 86 15.12 -5.73 -20.93
C THR A 86 14.87 -5.25 -22.36
N VAL A 87 13.92 -4.34 -22.58
CA VAL A 87 13.61 -3.79 -23.92
C VAL A 87 14.68 -2.82 -24.44
N LEU A 88 15.41 -2.16 -23.52
CA LEU A 88 16.59 -1.35 -23.83
C LEU A 88 17.87 -2.19 -24.01
N GLY A 89 17.81 -3.52 -23.80
CA GLY A 89 18.95 -4.42 -23.92
C GLY A 89 20.03 -4.20 -22.84
N VAL A 90 19.64 -3.72 -21.66
CA VAL A 90 20.56 -3.33 -20.60
C VAL A 90 20.76 -4.50 -19.62
N PRO A 91 22.02 -4.88 -19.30
CA PRO A 91 22.31 -5.94 -18.34
C PRO A 91 21.81 -5.59 -16.94
N ILE A 92 20.92 -6.44 -16.39
CA ILE A 92 20.27 -6.23 -15.09
C ILE A 92 21.01 -6.91 -13.92
N ASP A 93 22.03 -7.72 -14.19
CA ASP A 93 22.81 -8.46 -13.19
C ASP A 93 23.57 -7.55 -12.22
N LYS A 94 23.85 -6.31 -12.64
CA LYS A 94 24.52 -5.29 -11.83
C LYS A 94 23.54 -4.33 -11.14
N LEU A 95 22.24 -4.59 -11.27
CA LEU A 95 21.17 -3.76 -10.73
C LEU A 95 20.65 -4.36 -9.42
N GLU A 96 20.65 -3.58 -8.34
CA GLU A 96 20.11 -4.00 -7.04
C GLU A 96 18.83 -3.20 -6.73
N PHE A 97 17.85 -3.70 -5.97
CA PHE A 97 16.65 -2.92 -5.63
C PHE A 97 16.59 -2.75 -4.12
N ILE A 98 16.60 -1.49 -3.65
CA ILE A 98 16.43 -1.17 -2.23
C ILE A 98 15.15 -0.36 -2.03
N THR A 99 14.30 -0.83 -1.14
CA THR A 99 13.15 -0.09 -0.64
C THR A 99 13.58 0.81 0.52
N GLY A 100 13.29 2.12 0.48
CA GLY A 100 13.69 3.07 1.52
C GLY A 100 13.34 2.63 2.95
N SER A 101 12.14 2.08 3.16
CA SER A 101 11.70 1.56 4.46
C SER A 101 12.56 0.45 5.04
N SER A 102 13.40 -0.22 4.25
CA SER A 102 14.33 -1.25 4.73
C SER A 102 15.49 -0.68 5.57
N TYR A 103 15.75 0.62 5.50
CA TYR A 103 16.81 1.28 6.28
C TYR A 103 16.41 2.63 6.89
N GLN A 104 15.53 3.40 6.25
CA GLN A 104 15.15 4.75 6.71
C GLN A 104 14.42 4.77 8.06
N LEU A 105 13.90 3.61 8.51
CA LEU A 105 13.23 3.47 9.81
C LEU A 105 14.15 2.90 10.90
N LYS A 106 15.43 2.62 10.58
CA LYS A 106 16.38 2.11 11.55
C LYS A 106 16.79 3.21 12.55
N PRO A 107 17.19 2.84 13.78
CA PRO A 107 17.57 3.80 14.81
C PRO A 107 18.67 4.78 14.37
N ASP A 108 19.72 4.29 13.72
CA ASP A 108 20.85 5.12 13.29
C ASP A 108 20.42 6.18 12.27
N TYR A 109 19.64 5.77 11.26
CA TYR A 109 19.10 6.68 10.27
C TYR A 109 18.19 7.73 10.90
N THR A 110 17.30 7.31 11.79
CA THR A 110 16.37 8.20 12.49
C THR A 110 17.12 9.22 13.36
N LEU A 111 18.20 8.79 14.03
CA LEU A 111 19.04 9.67 14.81
C LEU A 111 19.75 10.72 13.93
N ASP A 112 20.24 10.31 12.76
CA ASP A 112 20.83 11.24 11.82
C ASP A 112 19.81 12.18 11.19
N VAL A 113 18.55 11.77 11.01
CA VAL A 113 17.45 12.69 10.64
C VAL A 113 17.30 13.79 11.69
N TYR A 114 17.30 13.44 12.98
CA TYR A 114 17.25 14.44 14.05
C TYR A 114 18.48 15.36 14.05
N ARG A 115 19.68 14.81 13.88
CA ARG A 115 20.92 15.61 13.81
C ARG A 115 20.92 16.53 12.59
N PHE A 116 20.50 16.03 11.44
CA PHE A 116 20.45 16.77 10.19
C PHE A 116 19.49 17.95 10.31
N HIS A 117 18.28 17.74 10.82
CA HIS A 117 17.30 18.80 11.01
C HIS A 117 17.59 19.72 12.20
N ALA A 118 18.40 19.30 13.17
CA ALA A 118 18.95 20.21 14.16
C ALA A 118 19.99 21.18 13.57
N LEU A 119 20.61 20.83 12.44
CA LEU A 119 21.64 21.63 11.76
C LEU A 119 21.08 22.55 10.67
N THR A 120 19.82 22.38 10.30
CA THR A 120 19.19 23.12 9.19
C THR A 120 18.02 23.95 9.69
N SER A 121 17.79 25.10 9.07
CA SER A 121 16.60 25.91 9.32
C SER A 121 15.42 25.43 8.48
N THR A 122 14.20 25.75 8.92
CA THR A 122 12.97 25.51 8.14
C THR A 122 13.04 26.17 6.78
N ARG A 123 13.54 27.40 6.69
CA ARG A 123 13.70 28.15 5.43
C ARG A 123 14.64 27.46 4.44
N GLU A 124 15.73 26.87 4.92
CA GLU A 124 16.65 26.12 4.06
C GLU A 124 16.01 24.82 3.56
N ALA A 125 15.26 24.13 4.40
CA ALA A 125 14.51 22.94 4.01
C ALA A 125 13.40 23.25 2.99
N GLU A 126 12.62 24.31 3.21
CA GLU A 126 11.60 24.79 2.25
C GLU A 126 12.22 25.15 0.91
N HIS A 127 13.34 25.89 0.93
CA HIS A 127 14.05 26.26 -0.28
C HIS A 127 14.57 25.04 -1.03
N ALA A 128 15.12 24.06 -0.31
CA ALA A 128 15.63 22.81 -0.89
C ALA A 128 14.52 22.01 -1.58
N GLY A 129 13.32 21.94 -0.98
CA GLY A 129 12.19 21.16 -1.48
C GLY A 129 11.33 21.83 -2.56
N ALA A 130 11.51 23.13 -2.83
CA ALA A 130 10.54 23.95 -3.59
C ALA A 130 10.17 23.40 -4.99
N ASP A 131 11.11 22.80 -5.73
CA ASP A 131 10.85 22.35 -7.11
C ASP A 131 10.42 20.86 -7.19
N VAL A 132 10.41 20.16 -6.05
CA VAL A 132 10.22 18.70 -5.95
C VAL A 132 9.00 18.37 -5.12
N VAL A 133 8.85 18.99 -3.95
CA VAL A 133 7.71 18.78 -3.06
C VAL A 133 6.50 19.52 -3.59
N LYS A 134 5.33 18.88 -3.52
CA LYS A 134 4.08 19.50 -3.96
C LYS A 134 3.76 20.74 -3.13
N GLU A 135 3.66 21.89 -3.80
CA GLU A 135 3.17 23.12 -3.20
C GLU A 135 1.71 22.98 -2.75
N SER A 136 1.40 23.53 -1.59
CA SER A 136 0.07 23.50 -0.97
C SER A 136 -0.15 24.80 -0.22
N GLU A 137 -1.40 25.28 -0.16
CA GLU A 137 -1.80 26.42 0.67
C GLU A 137 -1.54 26.17 2.16
N SER A 138 -1.42 24.90 2.56
CA SER A 138 -1.04 24.48 3.91
C SER A 138 0.04 23.40 3.81
N PRO A 139 1.33 23.78 3.75
CA PRO A 139 2.44 22.84 3.67
C PRO A 139 2.49 21.95 4.92
N LEU A 140 2.62 20.64 4.71
CA LEU A 140 2.78 19.67 5.80
C LEU A 140 4.22 19.63 6.29
N MET A 141 4.45 19.26 7.54
CA MET A 141 5.81 19.07 8.08
C MET A 141 6.64 18.08 7.26
N SER A 142 6.01 17.06 6.65
CA SER A 142 6.67 16.12 5.76
C SER A 142 7.39 16.78 4.59
N SER A 143 6.92 17.94 4.11
CA SER A 143 7.58 18.71 3.05
C SER A 143 8.94 19.25 3.49
N LEU A 144 9.11 19.55 4.77
CA LEU A 144 10.35 20.06 5.36
C LEU A 144 11.35 18.93 5.63
N LEU A 145 10.85 17.73 5.93
CA LEU A 145 11.70 16.58 6.24
C LEU A 145 12.28 15.96 4.96
N TYR A 146 11.52 15.95 3.87
CA TYR A 146 11.86 15.23 2.64
C TYR A 146 13.28 15.51 2.09
N PRO A 147 13.75 16.77 1.96
CA PRO A 147 15.09 17.03 1.43
C PRO A 147 16.21 16.47 2.32
N GLY A 148 16.00 16.44 3.64
CA GLY A 148 16.97 15.87 4.58
C GLY A 148 17.04 14.35 4.49
N LEU A 149 15.89 13.68 4.30
CA LEU A 149 15.84 12.24 4.05
C LEU A 149 16.60 11.90 2.77
N GLN A 150 16.32 12.57 1.66
CA GLN A 150 17.00 12.31 0.40
C GLN A 150 18.52 12.57 0.48
N ALA A 151 18.97 13.55 1.27
CA ALA A 151 20.39 13.77 1.52
C ALA A 151 21.03 12.61 2.29
N LEU A 152 20.39 12.13 3.36
CA LEU A 152 20.92 11.03 4.17
C LEU A 152 20.97 9.69 3.41
N ASP A 153 20.08 9.47 2.44
CA ASP A 153 20.13 8.31 1.55
C ASP A 153 21.51 8.14 0.88
N GLU A 154 22.19 9.23 0.52
CA GLU A 154 23.54 9.18 -0.08
C GLU A 154 24.56 8.48 0.84
N GLN A 155 24.44 8.71 2.14
CA GLN A 155 25.30 8.09 3.15
C GLN A 155 24.92 6.64 3.40
N TYR A 156 23.64 6.37 3.59
CA TYR A 156 23.16 5.04 3.99
C TYR A 156 23.12 4.02 2.86
N LEU A 157 23.11 4.50 1.61
CA LEU A 157 23.30 3.67 0.42
C LEU A 157 24.78 3.51 0.05
N ASP A 158 25.70 4.18 0.75
CA ASP A 158 27.15 4.14 0.53
C ASP A 158 27.52 4.42 -0.93
N VAL A 159 27.09 5.58 -1.45
CA VAL A 159 27.33 5.96 -2.85
C VAL A 159 28.33 7.10 -2.99
N ASP A 160 28.98 7.15 -4.16
CA ASP A 160 29.91 8.21 -4.55
C ASP A 160 29.18 9.37 -5.25
N PHE A 161 28.08 9.07 -5.93
CA PHE A 161 27.24 10.08 -6.57
C PHE A 161 25.75 9.75 -6.58
N GLN A 162 24.93 10.81 -6.56
CA GLN A 162 23.49 10.72 -6.79
C GLN A 162 23.13 11.27 -8.17
N PHE A 163 22.25 10.58 -8.87
CA PHE A 163 21.73 10.96 -10.18
C PHE A 163 20.24 11.35 -10.09
N GLY A 164 19.84 12.39 -10.81
CA GLY A 164 18.44 12.81 -10.90
C GLY A 164 18.23 13.90 -11.95
N GLY A 165 17.01 14.46 -12.00
CA GLY A 165 16.70 15.61 -12.87
C GLY A 165 17.29 16.91 -12.32
N VAL A 166 17.45 17.91 -13.19
CA VAL A 166 17.85 19.28 -12.76
C VAL A 166 16.86 19.93 -11.81
N ASP A 167 15.61 19.44 -11.74
CA ASP A 167 14.64 19.87 -10.72
C ASP A 167 15.01 19.43 -9.30
N GLN A 168 15.91 18.45 -9.14
CA GLN A 168 16.44 18.04 -7.83
C GLN A 168 17.65 18.86 -7.37
N ARG A 169 18.13 19.81 -8.20
CA ARG A 169 19.37 20.56 -7.95
C ARG A 169 19.42 21.19 -6.56
N LYS A 170 18.32 21.76 -6.08
CA LYS A 170 18.27 22.40 -4.76
C LYS A 170 18.47 21.39 -3.62
N ILE A 171 17.91 20.19 -3.73
CA ILE A 171 18.11 19.09 -2.78
C ILE A 171 19.56 18.60 -2.83
N PHE A 172 20.13 18.44 -4.02
CA PHE A 172 21.54 18.04 -4.18
C PHE A 172 22.51 19.02 -3.54
N MET A 173 22.29 20.34 -3.74
CA MET A 173 23.12 21.36 -3.09
C MET A 173 22.92 21.41 -1.58
N TYR A 174 21.71 21.11 -1.10
CA TYR A 174 21.40 20.97 0.31
C TYR A 174 22.17 19.77 0.93
N ALA A 175 22.15 18.60 0.29
CA ALA A 175 22.95 17.44 0.69
C ALA A 175 24.45 17.75 0.72
N ALA A 176 24.97 18.33 -0.36
CA ALA A 176 26.38 18.72 -0.50
C ALA A 176 26.85 19.71 0.58
N THR A 177 25.94 20.53 1.10
CA THR A 177 26.24 21.53 2.14
C THR A 177 26.20 20.95 3.55
N PHE A 178 25.24 20.08 3.83
CA PHE A 178 24.95 19.65 5.20
C PHE A 178 25.51 18.27 5.56
N LEU A 179 25.67 17.33 4.63
CA LEU A 179 26.30 16.04 4.94
C LEU A 179 27.72 16.19 5.53
N PRO A 180 28.60 17.09 5.01
CA PRO A 180 29.90 17.33 5.63
C PRO A 180 29.82 17.86 7.07
N LYS A 181 28.76 18.59 7.42
CA LYS A 181 28.57 19.10 8.79
C LYS A 181 28.17 18.00 9.77
N LEU A 182 27.59 16.91 9.30
CA LEU A 182 27.34 15.69 10.09
C LEU A 182 28.57 14.78 10.18
N GLY A 183 29.67 15.11 9.48
CA GLY A 183 30.87 14.27 9.41
C GLY A 183 30.85 13.25 8.27
N TYR A 184 29.90 13.35 7.33
CA TYR A 184 29.80 12.47 6.17
C TYR A 184 30.47 13.07 4.93
N SER A 185 30.91 12.21 4.02
CA SER A 185 31.55 12.65 2.77
C SER A 185 30.58 13.43 1.88
N LYS A 186 31.11 14.39 1.12
CA LYS A 186 30.38 15.02 0.02
C LYS A 186 30.30 14.06 -1.17
N ARG A 187 29.16 14.02 -1.86
CA ARG A 187 28.96 13.22 -3.08
C ARG A 187 29.00 14.10 -4.33
N ALA A 188 29.22 13.48 -5.48
CA ALA A 188 28.94 14.12 -6.76
C ALA A 188 27.44 14.07 -7.07
N HIS A 189 26.96 15.01 -7.87
CA HIS A 189 25.57 15.04 -8.31
C HIS A 189 25.50 15.22 -9.82
N LEU A 190 24.80 14.31 -10.47
CA LEU A 190 24.67 14.24 -11.92
C LEU A 190 23.21 14.55 -12.28
N MET A 191 23.00 15.55 -13.15
CA MET A 191 21.67 16.06 -13.44
C MET A 191 21.32 15.96 -14.93
N ASN A 192 20.25 15.22 -15.27
CA ASN A 192 19.72 15.19 -16.63
C ASN A 192 18.79 16.38 -16.89
N GLY A 193 18.74 16.81 -18.16
CA GLY A 193 17.81 17.85 -18.58
C GLY A 193 16.35 17.41 -18.50
N MET A 194 15.46 18.38 -18.34
CA MET A 194 14.00 18.14 -18.31
C MET A 194 13.49 17.78 -19.69
N VAL A 195 12.58 16.80 -19.75
CA VAL A 195 11.88 16.44 -20.98
C VAL A 195 10.55 17.20 -21.05
N PRO A 196 10.34 18.05 -22.06
CA PRO A 196 9.05 18.67 -22.31
C PRO A 196 7.97 17.62 -22.55
N GLY A 197 6.78 17.83 -22.00
CA GLY A 197 5.58 17.06 -22.30
C GLY A 197 5.02 17.35 -23.67
N LEU A 198 4.08 16.51 -24.10
CA LEU A 198 3.51 16.55 -25.45
C LEU A 198 2.78 17.87 -25.77
N SER A 199 2.39 18.63 -24.75
CA SER A 199 1.73 19.93 -24.87
C SER A 199 2.67 21.13 -24.63
N GLY A 200 3.99 20.92 -24.50
CA GLY A 200 4.99 21.98 -24.36
C GLY A 200 5.38 22.38 -22.92
N GLY A 201 4.72 21.83 -21.88
CA GLY A 201 5.04 22.06 -20.46
C GLY A 201 5.78 20.88 -19.78
N LYS A 202 5.87 20.82 -18.44
CA LYS A 202 6.41 19.65 -17.71
C LYS A 202 5.46 18.45 -17.87
N MET A 203 5.98 17.25 -18.15
CA MET A 203 5.16 16.03 -18.07
C MET A 203 4.72 15.82 -16.62
N SER A 204 3.41 15.83 -16.39
CA SER A 204 2.87 15.62 -15.05
C SER A 204 2.28 14.23 -14.93
N ALA A 205 2.62 13.53 -13.85
CA ALA A 205 1.98 12.26 -13.50
C ALA A 205 0.47 12.42 -13.24
N SER A 206 0.02 13.63 -12.86
CA SER A 206 -1.37 13.97 -12.54
C SER A 206 -2.23 14.40 -13.73
N ASP A 207 -1.66 14.61 -14.92
CA ASP A 207 -2.42 14.88 -16.15
C ASP A 207 -2.18 13.75 -17.18
N PRO A 208 -3.09 12.76 -17.27
CA PRO A 208 -2.98 11.64 -18.21
C PRO A 208 -2.91 12.04 -19.70
N LYS A 209 -3.37 13.25 -20.06
CA LYS A 209 -3.32 13.74 -21.46
C LYS A 209 -1.96 14.33 -21.83
N SER A 210 -1.17 14.71 -20.82
CA SER A 210 0.15 15.34 -21.02
C SER A 210 1.30 14.35 -21.25
N LYS A 211 1.06 13.04 -21.06
CA LYS A 211 2.09 11.97 -21.02
C LYS A 211 1.69 10.69 -21.78
N ILE A 212 2.69 9.96 -22.26
CA ILE A 212 2.54 8.59 -22.78
C ILE A 212 2.93 7.59 -21.69
N ASP A 213 1.98 6.75 -21.28
CA ASP A 213 2.20 5.66 -20.33
C ASP A 213 2.89 4.48 -21.02
N PHE A 214 3.65 3.66 -20.27
CA PHE A 214 4.25 2.44 -20.83
C PHE A 214 3.21 1.41 -21.28
N LEU A 215 2.02 1.44 -20.69
CA LEU A 215 0.92 0.52 -21.00
C LEU A 215 -0.12 1.10 -21.98
N ASP A 216 0.07 2.34 -22.47
CA ASP A 216 -0.85 2.98 -23.42
C ASP A 216 -1.06 2.12 -24.68
N THR A 217 -2.32 1.99 -25.12
CA THR A 217 -2.61 1.26 -26.35
C THR A 217 -2.11 2.00 -27.59
N ALA A 218 -1.99 1.29 -28.73
CA ALA A 218 -1.68 1.94 -30.00
C ALA A 218 -2.70 3.03 -30.36
N ALA A 219 -3.96 2.89 -29.94
CA ALA A 219 -4.99 3.91 -30.11
C ALA A 219 -4.73 5.13 -29.22
N ASP A 220 -4.37 4.91 -27.94
CA ASP A 220 -4.06 5.98 -27.00
C ASP A 220 -2.86 6.80 -27.44
N ILE A 221 -1.78 6.14 -27.86
CA ILE A 221 -0.58 6.79 -28.39
C ILE A 221 -0.94 7.66 -29.60
N LYS A 222 -1.68 7.10 -30.56
CA LYS A 222 -2.13 7.86 -31.75
C LYS A 222 -2.94 9.09 -31.36
N ASN A 223 -3.88 8.95 -30.44
CA ASN A 223 -4.74 10.03 -29.99
C ASN A 223 -3.93 11.14 -29.28
N LYS A 224 -3.04 10.77 -28.36
CA LYS A 224 -2.20 11.70 -27.59
C LYS A 224 -1.21 12.46 -28.49
N ILE A 225 -0.50 11.76 -29.38
CA ILE A 225 0.43 12.40 -30.33
C ILE A 225 -0.30 13.27 -31.35
N LYS A 226 -1.50 12.87 -31.79
CA LYS A 226 -2.32 13.70 -32.67
C LYS A 226 -2.66 15.04 -32.00
N ALA A 227 -3.00 15.02 -30.71
CA ALA A 227 -3.31 16.20 -29.91
C ALA A 227 -2.09 17.04 -29.50
N ALA A 228 -0.87 16.51 -29.61
CA ALA A 228 0.37 17.19 -29.22
C ALA A 228 0.59 18.49 -30.02
N LEU A 229 1.20 19.49 -29.39
CA LEU A 229 1.57 20.74 -30.06
C LEU A 229 2.78 20.46 -30.97
N CYS A 230 2.68 20.80 -32.26
CA CYS A 230 3.74 20.59 -33.25
C CYS A 230 3.61 21.61 -34.40
N PRO A 231 3.92 22.90 -34.16
CA PRO A 231 3.79 23.95 -35.15
C PRO A 231 4.88 23.82 -36.22
N PRO A 232 4.58 24.01 -37.53
CA PRO A 232 5.56 23.89 -38.60
C PRO A 232 6.80 24.77 -38.38
N GLY A 233 7.99 24.19 -38.49
CA GLY A 233 9.26 24.91 -38.36
C GLY A 233 9.65 25.36 -36.95
N GLU A 234 8.77 25.20 -35.96
CA GLU A 234 9.04 25.62 -34.58
C GLU A 234 9.67 24.49 -33.75
N ILE A 235 10.83 24.78 -33.16
CA ILE A 235 11.58 23.84 -32.31
C ILE A 235 11.30 24.08 -30.82
N GLU A 236 11.21 25.34 -30.41
CA GLU A 236 10.95 25.69 -29.01
C GLU A 236 9.51 25.33 -28.62
N ASN A 237 9.33 24.80 -27.41
CA ASN A 237 8.03 24.31 -26.90
C ASN A 237 7.34 23.23 -27.75
N ASN A 238 8.07 22.58 -28.67
CA ASN A 238 7.57 21.49 -29.49
C ASN A 238 7.83 20.14 -28.81
N GLY A 239 6.81 19.61 -28.14
CA GLY A 239 6.91 18.34 -27.40
C GLY A 239 7.25 17.14 -28.27
N VAL A 240 6.86 17.13 -29.56
CA VAL A 240 7.16 16.03 -30.49
C VAL A 240 8.64 16.02 -30.87
N ILE A 241 9.20 17.18 -31.23
CA ILE A 241 10.62 17.34 -31.55
C ILE A 241 11.49 17.04 -30.32
N ALA A 242 11.08 17.54 -29.15
CA ALA A 242 11.78 17.27 -27.90
C ALA A 242 11.85 15.77 -27.61
N PHE A 243 10.75 15.05 -27.83
CA PHE A 243 10.69 13.60 -27.62
C PHE A 243 11.64 12.82 -28.53
N ILE A 244 11.73 13.21 -29.80
CA ILE A 244 12.68 12.62 -30.75
C ILE A 244 14.11 12.84 -30.28
N LYS A 245 14.43 14.07 -29.84
CA LYS A 245 15.76 14.46 -29.36
C LYS A 245 16.19 13.69 -28.12
N THR A 246 15.30 13.60 -27.12
CA THR A 246 15.68 13.14 -25.78
C THR A 246 15.39 11.67 -25.53
N VAL A 247 14.52 11.04 -26.32
CA VAL A 247 14.13 9.63 -26.11
C VAL A 247 14.42 8.78 -27.34
N LEU A 248 13.80 9.05 -28.49
CA LEU A 248 13.84 8.12 -29.62
C LEU A 248 15.23 7.97 -30.24
N ILE A 249 15.87 9.08 -30.61
CA ILE A 249 17.22 9.04 -31.21
C ILE A 249 18.24 8.47 -30.22
N PRO A 250 18.27 8.86 -28.93
CA PRO A 250 19.16 8.26 -27.95
C PRO A 250 18.96 6.74 -27.76
N ILE A 251 17.72 6.25 -27.74
CA ILE A 251 17.45 4.80 -27.69
C ILE A 251 18.02 4.11 -28.93
N GLN A 252 17.82 4.67 -30.13
CA GLN A 252 18.38 4.07 -31.35
C GLN A 252 19.91 4.10 -31.35
N ALA A 253 20.53 5.19 -30.90
CA ALA A 253 21.97 5.31 -30.79
C ALA A 253 22.53 4.24 -29.82
N LEU A 254 21.89 4.03 -28.67
CA LEU A 254 22.27 2.97 -27.73
C LEU A 254 22.18 1.58 -28.38
N ARG A 255 21.12 1.30 -29.14
CA ARG A 255 20.96 0.02 -29.85
C ARG A 255 22.03 -0.22 -30.91
N ILE A 256 22.44 0.83 -31.62
CA ILE A 256 23.54 0.78 -32.59
C ILE A 256 24.86 0.51 -31.86
N GLU A 257 25.16 1.25 -30.79
CA GLU A 257 26.38 1.06 -29.98
C GLU A 257 26.46 -0.37 -29.43
N GLN A 258 25.37 -0.92 -28.92
CA GLN A 258 25.29 -2.28 -28.41
C GLN A 258 25.49 -3.34 -29.50
N ALA A 259 24.92 -3.14 -30.69
CA ALA A 259 25.12 -4.05 -31.82
C ALA A 259 26.58 -4.04 -32.28
N GLU A 260 27.21 -2.87 -32.36
CA GLU A 260 28.63 -2.72 -32.69
C GLU A 260 29.53 -3.43 -31.68
N GLN A 261 29.23 -3.29 -30.38
CA GLN A 261 29.95 -4.00 -29.30
C GLN A 261 29.83 -5.54 -29.42
N ARG A 262 28.73 -6.05 -29.96
CA ARG A 262 28.52 -7.49 -30.24
C ARG A 262 29.05 -7.94 -31.60
N GLY A 263 29.58 -7.04 -32.43
CA GLY A 263 29.98 -7.33 -33.80
C GLY A 263 28.80 -7.59 -34.75
N GLU A 264 27.60 -7.12 -34.40
CA GLU A 264 26.37 -7.25 -35.16
C GLU A 264 26.15 -6.03 -36.06
N LYS A 265 25.29 -6.18 -37.09
CA LYS A 265 24.89 -5.03 -37.93
C LYS A 265 23.94 -4.12 -37.14
N ALA A 266 23.99 -2.82 -37.43
CA ALA A 266 23.05 -1.85 -36.89
C ALA A 266 21.60 -2.31 -37.12
N PRO A 267 20.73 -2.27 -36.10
CA PRO A 267 19.38 -2.81 -36.18
C PRO A 267 18.51 -1.97 -37.12
N VAL A 268 17.76 -2.64 -38.01
CA VAL A 268 16.84 -2.04 -38.99
C VAL A 268 15.56 -2.87 -39.03
N GLY A 269 14.40 -2.22 -39.14
CA GLY A 269 13.09 -2.89 -39.14
C GLY A 269 12.60 -3.15 -37.72
N GLU A 270 12.16 -4.38 -37.45
CA GLU A 270 11.62 -4.75 -36.14
C GLU A 270 12.66 -4.52 -35.03
N GLY A 271 12.22 -3.95 -33.89
CA GLY A 271 13.12 -3.47 -32.83
C GLY A 271 13.97 -2.21 -33.13
N SER A 272 13.83 -1.56 -34.29
CA SER A 272 14.57 -0.34 -34.67
C SER A 272 13.64 0.81 -35.07
N PHE A 273 14.06 2.06 -34.86
CA PHE A 273 13.36 3.24 -35.40
C PHE A 273 13.75 3.58 -36.84
N VAL A 274 14.51 2.69 -37.48
CA VAL A 274 14.97 2.80 -38.85
C VAL A 274 14.28 1.75 -39.70
N LYS A 275 13.59 2.17 -40.75
CA LYS A 275 12.88 1.28 -41.68
C LYS A 275 13.82 0.47 -42.59
N PRO A 276 13.40 -0.74 -43.03
CA PRO A 276 14.11 -1.49 -44.07
C PRO A 276 14.31 -0.67 -45.35
N GLY A 277 15.52 -0.70 -45.92
CA GLY A 277 15.87 0.08 -47.11
C GLY A 277 16.36 1.51 -46.84
N ALA A 278 16.42 1.94 -45.57
CA ALA A 278 17.03 3.22 -45.20
C ALA A 278 18.54 3.25 -45.51
N PRO A 279 19.11 4.42 -45.84
CA PRO A 279 20.54 4.57 -46.08
C PRO A 279 21.37 4.26 -44.83
N GLN A 280 22.60 3.79 -45.03
CA GLN A 280 23.53 3.49 -43.94
C GLN A 280 23.77 4.71 -43.04
N GLY A 281 23.73 4.49 -41.73
CA GLY A 281 23.90 5.52 -40.70
C GLY A 281 22.62 6.28 -40.36
N ALA A 282 21.46 5.90 -40.91
CA ALA A 282 20.19 6.43 -40.45
C ALA A 282 19.90 6.02 -38.99
N VAL A 283 19.30 6.94 -38.23
CA VAL A 283 18.94 6.76 -36.81
C VAL A 283 17.45 6.96 -36.54
N PHE A 284 16.70 7.50 -37.51
CA PHE A 284 15.25 7.64 -37.42
C PHE A 284 14.61 7.71 -38.81
N SER A 285 13.47 7.03 -38.99
CA SER A 285 12.68 7.04 -40.22
C SER A 285 11.30 7.65 -39.98
N ILE A 286 10.81 8.42 -40.94
CA ILE A 286 9.48 9.02 -40.93
C ILE A 286 8.70 8.50 -42.14
N SER A 287 7.54 7.89 -41.87
CA SER A 287 6.59 7.48 -42.90
C SER A 287 5.99 8.69 -43.60
N ARG A 288 6.22 8.80 -44.92
CA ARG A 288 5.62 9.85 -45.74
C ARG A 288 5.08 9.25 -47.05
N PRO A 289 3.83 9.54 -47.45
CA PRO A 289 3.26 9.03 -48.69
C PRO A 289 4.10 9.37 -49.92
N GLU A 290 4.19 8.43 -50.89
CA GLU A 290 4.95 8.60 -52.14
C GLU A 290 4.62 9.90 -52.90
N LYS A 291 3.35 10.31 -52.91
CA LYS A 291 2.90 11.57 -53.52
C LYS A 291 3.54 12.83 -52.92
N PHE A 292 4.16 12.73 -51.76
CA PHE A 292 4.90 13.80 -51.08
C PHE A 292 6.40 13.53 -51.02
N GLY A 293 6.92 12.55 -51.77
CA GLY A 293 8.35 12.26 -51.91
C GLY A 293 8.86 11.07 -51.10
N GLY A 294 7.98 10.17 -50.65
CA GLY A 294 8.35 8.92 -49.98
C GLY A 294 8.97 9.11 -48.58
N ASP A 295 9.33 8.00 -47.94
CA ASP A 295 9.87 7.98 -46.57
C ASP A 295 11.10 8.88 -46.39
N ILE A 296 11.23 9.49 -45.21
CA ILE A 296 12.35 10.36 -44.85
C ILE A 296 13.24 9.63 -43.85
N HIS A 297 14.56 9.67 -44.06
CA HIS A 297 15.55 9.05 -43.18
C HIS A 297 16.57 10.09 -42.73
N VAL A 298 16.79 10.20 -41.41
CA VAL A 298 17.75 11.15 -40.84
C VAL A 298 18.87 10.39 -40.12
N LYS A 299 20.09 10.91 -40.20
CA LYS A 299 21.29 10.35 -39.55
C LYS A 299 21.58 11.00 -38.19
N SER A 300 20.96 12.14 -37.90
CA SER A 300 21.13 12.84 -36.62
C SER A 300 19.93 13.70 -36.27
N TYR A 301 19.83 14.10 -35.00
CA TYR A 301 18.85 15.09 -34.56
C TYR A 301 19.04 16.45 -35.26
N GLU A 302 20.28 16.88 -35.49
CA GLU A 302 20.55 18.17 -36.15
C GLU A 302 20.08 18.19 -37.62
N GLU A 303 20.17 17.06 -38.32
CA GLU A 303 19.61 16.91 -39.66
C GLU A 303 18.08 17.01 -39.64
N LEU A 304 17.42 16.29 -38.71
CA LEU A 304 15.97 16.36 -38.52
C LEU A 304 15.51 17.78 -38.18
N LYS A 305 16.23 18.45 -37.27
CA LYS A 305 15.94 19.83 -36.86
C LYS A 305 16.04 20.79 -38.04
N LYS A 306 17.12 20.70 -38.84
CA LYS A 306 17.30 21.55 -40.02
C LYS A 306 16.19 21.32 -41.05
N ALA A 307 15.88 20.06 -41.37
CA ALA A 307 14.82 19.71 -42.31
C ALA A 307 13.43 20.16 -41.84
N TYR A 308 13.15 20.11 -40.53
CA TYR A 308 11.88 20.60 -39.99
C TYR A 308 11.77 22.13 -40.06
N ILE A 309 12.83 22.87 -39.70
CA ILE A 309 12.89 24.34 -39.82
C ILE A 309 12.74 24.78 -41.29
N ALA A 310 13.37 24.06 -42.21
CA ALA A 310 13.30 24.34 -43.64
C ALA A 310 11.92 24.04 -44.25
N GLY A 311 11.05 23.33 -43.52
CA GLY A 311 9.73 22.92 -44.00
C GLY A 311 9.71 21.64 -44.84
N ASP A 312 10.84 20.93 -44.93
CA ASP A 312 10.96 19.67 -45.68
C ASP A 312 10.22 18.51 -45.00
N ILE A 313 10.02 18.61 -43.69
CA ILE A 313 9.26 17.66 -42.87
C ILE A 313 7.98 18.33 -42.38
N HIS A 314 6.83 17.86 -42.86
CA HIS A 314 5.54 18.34 -42.41
C HIS A 314 5.22 17.83 -40.98
N PRO A 315 4.57 18.63 -40.10
CA PRO A 315 4.24 18.19 -38.74
C PRO A 315 3.41 16.90 -38.67
N GLY A 316 2.54 16.68 -39.64
CA GLY A 316 1.74 15.45 -39.75
C GLY A 316 2.60 14.19 -40.01
N ASP A 317 3.63 14.31 -40.84
CA ASP A 317 4.55 13.22 -41.13
C ASP A 317 5.39 12.93 -39.88
N LEU A 318 5.92 13.98 -39.25
CA LEU A 318 6.69 13.88 -38.01
C LEU A 318 5.89 13.18 -36.89
N LYS A 319 4.63 13.57 -36.70
CA LYS A 319 3.72 12.92 -35.73
C LYS A 319 3.50 11.45 -36.07
N THR A 320 3.33 11.11 -37.35
CA THR A 320 3.16 9.72 -37.81
C THR A 320 4.41 8.89 -37.48
N GLY A 321 5.60 9.39 -37.83
CA GLY A 321 6.86 8.70 -37.52
C GLY A 321 7.06 8.47 -36.02
N VAL A 322 6.72 9.46 -35.18
CA VAL A 322 6.77 9.31 -33.71
C VAL A 322 5.75 8.29 -33.21
N GLN A 323 4.52 8.26 -33.75
CA GLN A 323 3.51 7.27 -33.37
C GLN A 323 4.00 5.84 -33.66
N GLU A 324 4.55 5.62 -34.86
CA GLU A 324 5.06 4.30 -35.27
C GLU A 324 6.21 3.84 -34.38
N ALA A 325 7.20 4.72 -34.15
CA ALA A 325 8.33 4.43 -33.28
C ALA A 325 7.90 4.12 -31.84
N LEU A 326 6.94 4.88 -31.29
CA LEU A 326 6.41 4.66 -29.94
C LEU A 326 5.64 3.35 -29.83
N ILE A 327 4.76 3.05 -30.79
CA ILE A 327 3.99 1.80 -30.80
C ILE A 327 4.94 0.60 -30.87
N GLN A 328 5.95 0.66 -31.74
CA GLN A 328 6.95 -0.38 -31.86
C GLN A 328 7.79 -0.54 -30.58
N PHE A 329 8.15 0.57 -29.93
CA PHE A 329 8.91 0.54 -28.68
C PHE A 329 8.13 -0.05 -27.51
N LEU A 330 6.84 0.29 -27.38
CA LEU A 330 6.00 -0.12 -26.25
C LEU A 330 5.34 -1.49 -26.45
N SER A 331 5.23 -1.98 -27.68
CA SER A 331 4.59 -3.27 -27.98
C SER A 331 5.19 -4.45 -27.19
N PRO A 332 6.52 -4.61 -27.05
CA PRO A 332 7.10 -5.69 -26.24
C PRO A 332 6.76 -5.56 -24.75
N ILE A 333 6.75 -4.33 -24.21
CA ILE A 333 6.41 -4.07 -22.81
C ILE A 333 4.95 -4.47 -22.55
N ARG A 334 4.04 -4.08 -23.45
CA ARG A 334 2.63 -4.44 -23.35
C ARG A 334 2.40 -5.94 -23.50
N LYS A 335 3.13 -6.60 -24.40
CA LYS A 335 3.06 -8.05 -24.52
C LYS A 335 3.46 -8.75 -23.21
N LEU A 336 4.56 -8.32 -22.58
CA LEU A 336 4.98 -8.85 -21.28
C LEU A 336 3.92 -8.61 -20.20
N PHE A 337 3.28 -7.43 -20.19
CA PHE A 337 2.18 -7.13 -19.28
C PHE A 337 0.93 -7.99 -19.55
N ASP A 338 0.56 -8.19 -20.81
CA ASP A 338 -0.62 -8.97 -21.21
C ASP A 338 -0.46 -10.47 -20.86
N GLU A 339 0.78 -10.98 -20.84
CA GLU A 339 1.12 -12.37 -20.50
C GLU A 339 1.28 -12.61 -18.98
N ASP A 340 1.46 -11.56 -18.18
CA ASP A 340 1.72 -11.65 -16.73
C ASP A 340 0.49 -11.25 -15.89
N LYS A 341 -0.25 -12.26 -15.41
CA LYS A 341 -1.43 -12.06 -14.56
C LYS A 341 -1.12 -11.43 -13.20
N GLU A 342 0.07 -11.68 -12.65
CA GLU A 342 0.48 -11.10 -11.38
C GLU A 342 0.74 -9.60 -11.56
N TRP A 343 1.42 -9.21 -12.65
CA TRP A 343 1.64 -7.81 -12.98
C TRP A 343 0.33 -7.07 -13.23
N GLN A 344 -0.64 -7.70 -13.92
CA GLN A 344 -1.98 -7.13 -14.11
C GLN A 344 -2.71 -6.88 -12.80
N GLU A 345 -2.64 -7.83 -11.86
CA GLU A 345 -3.25 -7.68 -10.54
C GLU A 345 -2.59 -6.54 -9.74
N ILE A 346 -1.26 -6.51 -9.72
CA ILE A 346 -0.48 -5.46 -9.05
C ILE A 346 -0.81 -4.09 -9.65
N GLU A 347 -0.89 -3.97 -10.97
CA GLU A 347 -1.25 -2.72 -11.65
C GLU A 347 -2.64 -2.23 -11.23
N ARG A 348 -3.62 -3.14 -11.18
CA ARG A 348 -4.99 -2.84 -10.78
C ARG A 348 -5.06 -2.38 -9.32
N MET A 349 -4.30 -3.03 -8.44
CA MET A 349 -4.23 -2.69 -7.02
C MET A 349 -3.48 -1.38 -6.77
N ALA A 350 -2.37 -1.15 -7.47
CA ALA A 350 -1.52 0.02 -7.30
C ALA A 350 -2.15 1.29 -7.87
N TYR A 351 -2.93 1.17 -8.96
CA TYR A 351 -3.53 2.29 -9.64
C TYR A 351 -5.00 2.02 -9.98
N PRO A 352 -5.88 1.89 -8.96
CA PRO A 352 -7.29 1.60 -9.17
C PRO A 352 -7.91 2.68 -10.05
N SER A 353 -8.50 2.26 -11.18
CA SER A 353 -9.14 3.17 -12.12
C SER A 353 -10.26 3.95 -11.42
N SER A 354 -10.10 5.26 -11.26
CA SER A 354 -11.21 6.14 -10.94
C SER A 354 -12.17 6.11 -12.14
N SER A 355 -13.31 5.41 -11.99
CA SER A 355 -14.33 5.08 -13.00
C SER A 355 -14.07 3.79 -13.80
N VAL A 356 -14.90 2.75 -13.56
CA VAL A 356 -15.72 1.99 -14.54
C VAL A 356 -16.56 0.96 -13.76
N ALA A 357 -17.87 1.16 -13.71
CA ALA A 357 -18.82 0.05 -13.62
C ALA A 357 -18.84 -0.66 -14.99
N PRO A 358 -19.01 -1.99 -15.07
CA PRO A 358 -18.73 -2.76 -16.29
C PRO A 358 -19.53 -2.24 -17.50
N ALA A 359 -18.83 -1.99 -18.60
CA ALA A 359 -19.43 -1.56 -19.86
C ALA A 359 -20.19 -2.73 -20.52
N ALA A 360 -21.51 -2.60 -20.64
CA ALA A 360 -22.28 -3.38 -21.60
C ALA A 360 -22.08 -2.81 -23.00
N GLU A 361 -21.82 -3.67 -23.99
CA GLU A 361 -21.72 -3.30 -25.41
C GLU A 361 -23.04 -2.68 -25.91
N GLU A 362 -23.00 -1.43 -26.37
CA GLU A 362 -24.11 -0.85 -27.14
C GLU A 362 -23.93 -1.08 -28.64
N PRO A 363 -25.00 -1.43 -29.39
CA PRO A 363 -24.93 -1.64 -30.82
C PRO A 363 -24.84 -0.31 -31.59
N LYS A 364 -23.99 -0.29 -32.62
CA LYS A 364 -23.74 0.83 -33.54
C LYS A 364 -25.04 1.47 -34.06
N LYS A 365 -25.29 2.73 -33.73
CA LYS A 365 -26.35 3.55 -34.37
C LYS A 365 -25.81 4.39 -35.52
N ALA A 366 -26.54 4.33 -36.64
CA ALA A 366 -26.27 5.02 -37.89
C ALA A 366 -26.36 6.56 -37.76
N LYS A 367 -25.54 7.26 -38.57
CA LYS A 367 -25.50 8.72 -38.73
C LYS A 367 -26.88 9.29 -39.10
N LYS A 368 -27.29 10.39 -38.46
CA LYS A 368 -28.29 11.33 -39.02
C LYS A 368 -27.84 12.78 -38.90
N LYS A 369 -28.23 13.51 -39.96
CA LYS A 369 -27.86 14.88 -40.33
C LYS A 369 -28.45 15.95 -39.41
N ASP A 370 -27.73 17.05 -39.38
CA ASP A 370 -27.99 18.33 -38.74
C ASP A 370 -29.15 19.11 -39.40
N VAL A 371 -30.17 19.53 -38.62
CA VAL A 371 -31.05 20.69 -38.90
C VAL A 371 -31.61 21.23 -37.56
N ARG A 372 -31.40 22.53 -37.29
CA ARG A 372 -32.07 23.30 -36.23
C ARG A 372 -33.57 23.50 -36.54
N SER A 373 -34.47 23.29 -35.58
CA SER A 373 -35.46 24.29 -35.09
C SER A 373 -36.68 23.70 -34.32
N LYS A 374 -37.12 24.49 -33.32
CA LYS A 374 -38.33 24.47 -32.46
C LYS A 374 -38.34 23.61 -31.18
N PRO A 375 -38.85 24.17 -30.05
CA PRO A 375 -39.00 23.44 -28.79
C PRO A 375 -40.13 22.40 -28.88
N PRO A 376 -40.02 21.26 -28.17
CA PRO A 376 -40.96 20.17 -28.29
C PRO A 376 -42.34 20.50 -27.68
N THR A 377 -43.39 20.02 -28.33
CA THR A 377 -44.80 20.20 -27.94
C THR A 377 -45.15 19.45 -26.64
N GLU A 378 -46.29 19.78 -26.01
CA GLU A 378 -46.78 19.15 -24.78
C GLU A 378 -46.90 17.61 -24.93
N GLU A 379 -47.35 17.15 -26.10
CA GLU A 379 -47.43 15.72 -26.45
C GLU A 379 -46.05 15.06 -26.56
N GLU A 380 -45.05 15.76 -27.11
CA GLU A 380 -43.67 15.26 -27.17
C GLU A 380 -43.02 15.21 -25.78
N ARG A 381 -43.36 16.14 -24.88
CA ARG A 381 -42.94 16.10 -23.47
C ARG A 381 -43.63 14.99 -22.68
N ALA A 382 -44.91 14.73 -22.95
CA ALA A 382 -45.64 13.62 -22.38
C ALA A 382 -45.07 12.27 -22.85
N ALA A 383 -44.73 12.15 -24.13
CA ALA A 383 -44.04 10.97 -24.68
C ALA A 383 -42.65 10.78 -24.05
N LEU A 384 -41.90 11.86 -23.79
CA LEU A 384 -40.60 11.80 -23.12
C LEU A 384 -40.71 11.38 -21.64
N ARG A 385 -41.77 11.81 -20.95
CA ARG A 385 -42.06 11.38 -19.56
C ARG A 385 -42.48 9.92 -19.51
N ALA A 386 -43.35 9.48 -20.41
CA ALA A 386 -43.75 8.08 -20.53
C ALA A 386 -42.58 7.16 -20.92
N ALA A 387 -41.67 7.63 -21.79
CA ALA A 387 -40.45 6.90 -22.12
C ALA A 387 -39.49 6.79 -20.93
N LYS A 388 -39.32 7.86 -20.15
CA LYS A 388 -38.53 7.84 -18.90
C LYS A 388 -39.16 6.97 -17.81
N GLU A 389 -40.48 6.92 -17.71
CA GLU A 389 -41.16 6.02 -16.79
C GLU A 389 -41.07 4.56 -17.24
N LYS A 390 -41.15 4.27 -18.55
CA LYS A 390 -40.85 2.93 -19.09
C LYS A 390 -39.39 2.53 -18.86
N GLU A 391 -38.44 3.44 -19.00
CA GLU A 391 -37.02 3.18 -18.72
C GLU A 391 -36.78 2.94 -17.22
N LYS A 392 -37.47 3.69 -16.36
CA LYS A 392 -37.42 3.51 -14.90
C LYS A 392 -38.09 2.20 -14.48
N ALA A 393 -39.21 1.83 -15.10
CA ALA A 393 -39.89 0.56 -14.89
C ALA A 393 -39.06 -0.63 -15.41
N ALA A 394 -38.39 -0.50 -16.55
CA ALA A 394 -37.47 -1.52 -17.08
C ALA A 394 -36.23 -1.68 -16.18
N LYS A 395 -35.70 -0.59 -15.61
CA LYS A 395 -34.61 -0.63 -14.61
C LYS A 395 -35.04 -1.27 -13.28
N ILE A 396 -36.30 -1.08 -12.87
CA ILE A 396 -36.86 -1.72 -11.67
C ILE A 396 -37.12 -3.21 -11.93
N ALA A 397 -37.62 -3.58 -13.11
CA ALA A 397 -37.84 -4.98 -13.51
C ALA A 397 -36.52 -5.75 -13.72
N ALA A 398 -35.50 -5.13 -14.32
CA ALA A 398 -34.17 -5.73 -14.46
C ALA A 398 -33.47 -5.94 -13.10
N LYS A 399 -33.84 -5.16 -12.08
CA LYS A 399 -33.33 -5.33 -10.71
C LYS A 399 -34.06 -6.44 -9.93
N ALA A 400 -35.19 -6.94 -10.44
CA ALA A 400 -36.03 -7.95 -9.77
C ALA A 400 -35.92 -9.37 -10.36
N VAL A 401 -35.11 -9.60 -11.39
CA VAL A 401 -34.96 -10.91 -12.07
C VAL A 401 -33.60 -11.58 -11.80
N ASN A 402 -32.72 -10.96 -11.00
CA ASN A 402 -31.40 -11.54 -10.68
C ASN A 402 -31.34 -12.24 -9.31
N GLU A 403 -32.42 -12.95 -8.96
CA GLU A 403 -32.42 -14.04 -7.98
C GLU A 403 -33.19 -15.21 -8.61
N GLY A 404 -32.50 -16.29 -8.97
CA GLY A 404 -33.15 -17.57 -9.33
C GLY A 404 -32.55 -18.34 -10.51
N THR A 405 -31.78 -19.38 -10.18
CA THR A 405 -31.52 -20.62 -10.95
C THR A 405 -30.72 -20.58 -12.26
N ALA A 406 -29.54 -21.22 -12.24
CA ALA A 406 -28.81 -21.70 -13.42
C ALA A 406 -29.22 -23.15 -13.77
N PRO A 407 -29.35 -23.52 -15.07
CA PRO A 407 -29.42 -24.91 -15.52
C PRO A 407 -28.02 -25.49 -15.87
N PRO A 408 -27.88 -26.83 -16.02
CA PRO A 408 -26.64 -27.55 -15.75
C PRO A 408 -25.68 -27.66 -16.95
N VAL A 409 -24.40 -27.89 -16.66
CA VAL A 409 -23.32 -28.20 -17.63
C VAL A 409 -22.78 -29.61 -17.31
N PRO A 410 -22.43 -30.45 -18.32
CA PRO A 410 -22.33 -31.91 -18.23
C PRO A 410 -20.99 -32.41 -17.64
N PRO A 411 -20.83 -33.72 -17.36
CA PRO A 411 -19.72 -34.22 -16.55
C PRO A 411 -18.41 -34.30 -17.32
N ILE A 412 -17.30 -34.09 -16.62
CA ILE A 412 -15.93 -34.37 -17.07
C ILE A 412 -15.56 -35.77 -16.59
N GLU A 413 -15.18 -36.63 -17.54
CA GLU A 413 -14.68 -37.99 -17.33
C GLU A 413 -13.24 -38.01 -16.79
N ASP A 414 -12.94 -39.13 -16.13
CA ASP A 414 -11.72 -39.50 -15.43
C ASP A 414 -10.40 -39.30 -16.17
N ILE A 415 -9.41 -38.74 -15.48
CA ILE A 415 -8.01 -39.15 -15.67
C ILE A 415 -7.46 -39.55 -14.30
N THR A 416 -7.14 -40.84 -14.19
CA THR A 416 -6.79 -41.54 -12.96
C THR A 416 -5.33 -41.35 -12.55
N ALA A 417 -5.09 -41.67 -11.28
CA ALA A 417 -3.89 -41.49 -10.46
C ALA A 417 -2.60 -42.24 -10.90
N ALA A 418 -2.36 -42.44 -12.19
CA ALA A 418 -1.22 -43.24 -12.68
C ALA A 418 -0.16 -42.46 -13.50
N GLN A 419 -0.32 -41.16 -13.72
CA GLN A 419 0.67 -40.35 -14.46
C GLN A 419 1.50 -39.40 -13.56
N LEU A 420 1.35 -39.55 -12.25
CA LEU A 420 2.17 -38.93 -11.21
C LEU A 420 3.16 -39.96 -10.62
N ALA A 421 4.09 -40.48 -11.42
CA ALA A 421 5.28 -41.15 -10.88
C ALA A 421 6.37 -41.25 -11.94
N GLN A 422 7.48 -40.53 -11.69
CA GLN A 422 8.83 -40.66 -12.27
C GLN A 422 9.28 -39.47 -13.13
N SER A 423 9.83 -38.44 -12.47
CA SER A 423 11.14 -37.82 -12.81
C SER A 423 11.28 -36.43 -12.18
N SER A 424 11.46 -36.37 -10.86
CA SER A 424 12.10 -35.21 -10.18
C SER A 424 12.20 -35.49 -8.68
N LYS A 425 12.99 -36.50 -8.32
CA LYS A 425 13.67 -36.56 -7.02
C LYS A 425 15.13 -36.25 -7.30
N GLU A 426 15.75 -35.46 -6.43
CA GLU A 426 17.19 -35.16 -6.37
C GLU A 426 17.70 -34.02 -7.25
N ALA A 427 17.23 -32.79 -7.00
CA ALA A 427 18.05 -31.59 -6.91
C ALA A 427 17.17 -30.42 -6.49
N VAL A 428 17.70 -29.48 -5.70
CA VAL A 428 17.02 -28.28 -5.18
C VAL A 428 16.14 -28.54 -3.96
N GLN A 429 16.70 -29.28 -3.00
CA GLN A 429 16.51 -28.99 -1.59
C GLN A 429 17.56 -27.94 -1.22
N VAL A 430 17.18 -26.94 -0.42
CA VAL A 430 17.91 -25.71 -0.02
C VAL A 430 17.56 -24.49 -0.89
N ALA A 431 16.90 -23.53 -0.25
CA ALA A 431 16.57 -22.16 -0.70
C ALA A 431 15.21 -21.90 -1.36
N THR A 432 14.10 -22.24 -0.68
CA THR A 432 12.84 -21.48 -0.73
C THR A 432 12.03 -21.73 0.56
N SER A 433 12.04 -20.78 1.50
CA SER A 433 11.02 -20.68 2.55
C SER A 433 10.27 -19.37 2.38
N SER A 434 9.33 -19.33 1.43
CA SER A 434 8.23 -18.37 1.46
C SER A 434 7.20 -18.90 2.45
N THR A 435 7.10 -18.26 3.62
CA THR A 435 6.06 -18.57 4.60
C THR A 435 4.72 -18.06 4.08
N THR A 436 3.97 -18.92 3.39
CA THR A 436 2.50 -18.80 3.35
C THR A 436 1.99 -19.00 4.77
N THR A 437 1.48 -17.95 5.42
CA THR A 437 0.92 -18.07 6.77
C THR A 437 -0.34 -18.94 6.73
N SER A 438 -0.25 -20.16 7.26
CA SER A 438 -1.37 -21.09 7.39
C SER A 438 -2.37 -20.58 8.45
N CYS A 439 -3.65 -20.89 8.26
CA CYS A 439 -4.72 -20.57 9.22
C CYS A 439 -4.60 -21.51 10.44
N VAL A 440 -4.44 -20.96 11.65
CA VAL A 440 -4.22 -21.74 12.89
C VAL A 440 -5.53 -21.84 13.66
N THR A 441 -6.32 -22.88 13.40
CA THR A 441 -7.59 -23.15 14.11
C THR A 441 -7.44 -24.13 15.28
N SER A 442 -6.32 -24.84 15.36
CA SER A 442 -5.95 -25.73 16.45
C SER A 442 -4.48 -25.54 16.79
N THR A 443 -4.14 -25.74 18.07
CA THR A 443 -2.76 -25.67 18.57
C THR A 443 -2.36 -27.01 19.16
N ASN A 444 -1.14 -27.46 18.82
CA ASN A 444 -0.51 -28.66 19.32
C ASN A 444 0.85 -28.30 19.94
N LEU A 445 0.82 -28.01 21.24
CA LEU A 445 1.98 -27.65 22.05
C LEU A 445 2.28 -28.81 23.00
N SER A 446 2.79 -29.91 22.46
CA SER A 446 2.84 -31.23 23.14
C SER A 446 3.54 -31.26 24.50
N LYS A 447 4.48 -30.34 24.75
CA LYS A 447 5.21 -30.21 26.03
C LYS A 447 4.55 -29.23 27.01
N LEU A 448 3.50 -28.54 26.61
CA LEU A 448 2.77 -27.60 27.45
C LEU A 448 1.43 -28.20 27.90
N LYS A 449 1.03 -27.91 29.14
CA LYS A 449 -0.26 -28.34 29.65
C LYS A 449 -1.34 -27.37 29.21
N LEU A 450 -2.26 -27.83 28.35
CA LEU A 450 -3.48 -27.08 28.01
C LEU A 450 -4.37 -26.99 29.27
N LEU A 451 -4.66 -25.78 29.71
CA LEU A 451 -5.50 -25.50 30.89
C LEU A 451 -6.95 -25.23 30.51
N ALA A 452 -7.16 -24.47 29.43
CA ALA A 452 -8.50 -24.14 28.96
C ALA A 452 -8.50 -23.95 27.44
N LYS A 453 -9.58 -24.42 26.81
CA LYS A 453 -9.85 -24.26 25.37
C LYS A 453 -11.12 -23.44 25.20
N GLY A 454 -10.98 -22.16 24.91
CA GLY A 454 -12.10 -21.25 24.67
C GLY A 454 -12.63 -21.33 23.23
N LYS A 455 -13.57 -20.46 22.89
CA LYS A 455 -14.13 -20.35 21.52
C LYS A 455 -13.06 -19.92 20.49
N VAL A 456 -12.17 -19.00 20.90
CA VAL A 456 -11.18 -18.37 20.01
C VAL A 456 -9.76 -18.33 20.59
N ARG A 457 -9.55 -18.87 21.79
CA ARG A 457 -8.29 -18.77 22.52
C ARG A 457 -7.99 -20.03 23.30
N ASP A 458 -6.73 -20.43 23.28
CA ASP A 458 -6.22 -21.55 24.07
C ASP A 458 -5.26 -21.03 25.14
N ILE A 459 -5.36 -21.57 26.35
CA ILE A 459 -4.58 -21.16 27.53
C ILE A 459 -3.73 -22.33 27.98
N TYR A 460 -2.42 -22.14 28.04
CA TYR A 460 -1.44 -23.14 28.44
C TYR A 460 -0.69 -22.73 29.70
N ALA A 461 -0.31 -23.71 30.52
CA ALA A 461 0.72 -23.52 31.54
C ALA A 461 2.11 -23.61 30.90
N LEU A 462 3.04 -22.77 31.37
CA LEU A 462 4.45 -22.88 31.04
C LEU A 462 5.13 -23.95 31.93
N PRO A 463 6.18 -24.64 31.45
CA PRO A 463 6.71 -25.84 32.11
C PRO A 463 7.76 -25.54 33.19
N GLY A 464 8.33 -24.33 33.25
CA GLY A 464 9.36 -23.94 34.21
C GLY A 464 8.79 -23.67 35.60
N LYS A 465 9.55 -24.02 36.65
CA LYS A 465 9.15 -23.74 38.05
C LYS A 465 9.09 -22.24 38.34
N GLU A 466 9.94 -21.48 37.65
CA GLU A 466 9.97 -20.01 37.62
C GLU A 466 8.83 -19.37 36.81
N ASP A 467 7.98 -20.17 36.17
CA ASP A 467 6.84 -19.72 35.36
C ASP A 467 5.47 -20.18 35.93
N GLU A 468 5.44 -20.72 37.16
CA GLU A 468 4.20 -21.17 37.82
C GLU A 468 3.15 -20.06 37.98
N ASP A 469 3.60 -18.80 38.01
CA ASP A 469 2.79 -17.58 38.09
C ASP A 469 2.45 -17.00 36.70
N LYS A 470 2.73 -17.72 35.61
CA LYS A 470 2.53 -17.26 34.23
C LYS A 470 1.62 -18.20 33.45
N LEU A 471 0.94 -17.64 32.46
CA LEU A 471 0.09 -18.35 31.51
C LEU A 471 0.45 -17.94 30.10
N LEU A 472 0.41 -18.89 29.16
CA LEU A 472 0.52 -18.61 27.73
C LEU A 472 -0.88 -18.57 27.11
N PHE A 473 -1.26 -17.40 26.63
CA PHE A 473 -2.51 -17.16 25.89
C PHE A 473 -2.21 -17.25 24.40
N VAL A 474 -3.01 -18.01 23.65
CA VAL A 474 -2.88 -18.16 22.20
C VAL A 474 -4.20 -17.83 21.52
N ALA A 475 -4.28 -16.69 20.83
CA ALA A 475 -5.43 -16.32 20.02
C ALA A 475 -5.41 -17.10 18.71
N THR A 476 -6.43 -17.93 18.49
CA THR A 476 -6.52 -18.77 17.28
C THR A 476 -7.31 -18.06 16.19
N ASP A 477 -7.24 -18.57 14.96
CA ASP A 477 -8.01 -18.09 13.82
C ASP A 477 -9.47 -18.59 13.82
N ARG A 478 -9.92 -19.22 14.91
CA ARG A 478 -11.29 -19.71 15.05
C ARG A 478 -12.27 -18.54 15.03
N MET A 479 -13.39 -18.76 14.37
CA MET A 479 -14.51 -17.84 14.32
C MET A 479 -15.75 -18.50 14.89
N SER A 480 -16.52 -17.74 15.67
CA SER A 480 -17.76 -18.21 16.28
C SER A 480 -18.86 -17.18 16.13
N ALA A 481 -20.09 -17.64 15.91
CA ALA A 481 -21.29 -16.80 15.90
C ALA A 481 -22.47 -17.59 16.47
N PHE A 482 -23.34 -16.93 17.23
CA PHE A 482 -24.46 -17.57 17.94
C PHE A 482 -24.01 -18.78 18.77
N ASP A 483 -22.89 -18.64 19.48
CA ASP A 483 -22.27 -19.66 20.33
C ASP A 483 -21.74 -20.92 19.63
N VAL A 484 -21.80 -20.98 18.29
CA VAL A 484 -21.25 -22.08 17.49
C VAL A 484 -19.93 -21.67 16.83
N ILE A 485 -18.94 -22.57 16.80
CA ILE A 485 -17.64 -22.38 16.12
C ILE A 485 -17.76 -22.88 14.67
N MET A 486 -17.25 -22.11 13.72
CA MET A 486 -17.25 -22.48 12.29
C MET A 486 -16.15 -23.51 11.98
N ASN A 487 -16.35 -24.32 10.93
CA ASN A 487 -15.41 -25.39 10.54
C ASN A 487 -14.05 -24.86 10.04
N ASN A 488 -14.05 -23.70 9.38
CA ASN A 488 -12.85 -23.01 8.92
C ASN A 488 -12.65 -21.69 9.70
N GLY A 489 -11.39 -21.28 9.81
CA GLY A 489 -11.00 -20.05 10.49
C GLY A 489 -10.89 -18.84 9.55
N ILE A 490 -10.67 -17.68 10.16
CA ILE A 490 -10.33 -16.43 9.46
C ILE A 490 -8.80 -16.26 9.53
N PRO A 491 -8.08 -16.42 8.40
CA PRO A 491 -6.62 -16.35 8.41
C PRO A 491 -6.10 -15.06 9.05
N SER A 492 -5.07 -15.19 9.90
CA SER A 492 -4.42 -14.07 10.62
C SER A 492 -5.31 -13.35 11.64
N LYS A 493 -6.54 -13.80 11.90
CA LYS A 493 -7.40 -13.22 12.95
C LYS A 493 -6.70 -13.19 14.31
N GLY A 494 -6.09 -14.31 14.71
CA GLY A 494 -5.41 -14.40 16.01
C GLY A 494 -4.31 -13.35 16.17
N ILE A 495 -3.58 -13.08 15.09
CA ILE A 495 -2.53 -12.05 15.03
C ILE A 495 -3.16 -10.66 15.18
N THR A 496 -4.22 -10.38 14.43
CA THR A 496 -4.94 -9.09 14.49
C THR A 496 -5.50 -8.80 15.88
N LEU A 497 -6.13 -9.77 16.54
CA LEU A 497 -6.68 -9.62 17.90
C LEU A 497 -5.58 -9.37 18.93
N THR A 498 -4.48 -10.12 18.83
CA THR A 498 -3.33 -9.97 19.74
C THR A 498 -2.69 -8.59 19.57
N THR A 499 -2.46 -8.17 18.32
CA THR A 499 -1.87 -6.85 18.01
C THR A 499 -2.70 -5.70 18.56
N LEU A 500 -4.03 -5.75 18.34
CA LEU A 500 -4.96 -4.75 18.88
C LEU A 500 -4.95 -4.71 20.41
N SER A 501 -4.98 -5.88 21.05
CA SER A 501 -4.95 -5.95 22.52
C SER A 501 -3.67 -5.34 23.09
N LEU A 502 -2.50 -5.67 22.53
CA LEU A 502 -1.21 -5.09 22.93
C LEU A 502 -1.21 -3.57 22.80
N PHE A 503 -1.72 -3.04 21.68
CA PHE A 503 -1.86 -1.61 21.47
C PHE A 503 -2.70 -0.95 22.57
N TRP A 504 -3.87 -1.52 22.88
CA TRP A 504 -4.76 -0.95 23.90
C TRP A 504 -4.23 -1.10 25.31
N PHE A 505 -3.56 -2.20 25.64
CA PHE A 505 -2.86 -2.35 26.91
C PHE A 505 -1.80 -1.28 27.11
N ASP A 506 -1.03 -0.93 26.07
CA ASP A 506 -0.04 0.14 26.15
C ASP A 506 -0.70 1.53 26.23
N LYS A 507 -1.73 1.75 25.41
CA LYS A 507 -2.44 3.03 25.33
C LYS A 507 -3.14 3.40 26.65
N LEU A 508 -3.72 2.41 27.33
CA LEU A 508 -4.56 2.59 28.52
C LEU A 508 -3.82 2.27 29.85
N LYS A 509 -2.51 1.99 29.80
CA LYS A 509 -1.71 1.63 30.99
C LYS A 509 -1.71 2.69 32.11
N ASN A 510 -2.02 3.94 31.76
CA ASN A 510 -2.08 5.04 32.71
C ASN A 510 -3.34 5.00 33.59
N ILE A 511 -4.37 4.25 33.16
CA ILE A 511 -5.64 4.12 33.89
C ILE A 511 -5.57 2.99 34.90
N ILE A 512 -5.09 1.82 34.47
CA ILE A 512 -4.99 0.62 35.30
C ILE A 512 -3.85 -0.29 34.79
N PRO A 513 -3.11 -0.98 35.70
CA PRO A 513 -2.17 -2.04 35.31
C PRO A 513 -2.85 -3.20 34.56
N ASN A 514 -2.06 -3.98 33.83
CA ASN A 514 -2.54 -5.16 33.09
C ASN A 514 -1.65 -6.39 33.33
N HIS A 515 -2.11 -7.56 32.87
CA HIS A 515 -1.41 -8.82 33.10
C HIS A 515 -0.31 -9.18 32.07
N VAL A 516 -0.11 -8.42 30.99
CA VAL A 516 0.79 -8.84 29.90
C VAL A 516 2.26 -8.70 30.30
N LEU A 517 3.02 -9.77 30.11
CA LEU A 517 4.47 -9.81 30.30
C LEU A 517 5.21 -9.78 28.95
N TYR A 518 4.88 -10.71 28.06
CA TYR A 518 5.54 -10.86 26.77
C TYR A 518 4.52 -11.11 25.64
N PRO A 519 4.72 -10.49 24.45
CA PRO A 519 5.62 -9.37 24.27
C PRO A 519 5.12 -8.19 25.12
N SER A 520 6.02 -7.29 25.53
CA SER A 520 5.61 -6.06 26.22
C SER A 520 4.54 -5.35 25.38
N PRO A 521 3.47 -4.78 25.98
CA PRO A 521 2.46 -4.02 25.24
C PRO A 521 3.04 -2.95 24.29
N SER A 522 4.17 -2.34 24.68
CA SER A 522 4.89 -1.36 23.86
C SER A 522 5.42 -1.90 22.52
N ALA A 523 5.53 -3.23 22.37
CA ALA A 523 5.91 -3.90 21.14
C ALA A 523 4.75 -4.04 20.12
N CYS A 524 3.60 -3.40 20.35
CA CYS A 524 2.44 -3.45 19.45
C CYS A 524 2.72 -2.96 18.01
N PHE A 525 3.77 -2.16 17.78
CA PHE A 525 4.21 -1.73 16.45
C PHE A 525 5.37 -2.55 15.88
N SER A 526 5.90 -3.50 16.64
CA SER A 526 6.96 -4.40 16.19
C SER A 526 6.39 -5.47 15.26
N THR A 527 7.23 -5.99 14.35
CA THR A 527 6.83 -7.16 13.55
C THR A 527 6.67 -8.40 14.46
N PRO A 528 5.84 -9.40 14.09
CA PRO A 528 5.72 -10.63 14.86
C PRO A 528 7.08 -11.29 15.20
N ALA A 529 8.02 -11.25 14.25
CA ALA A 529 9.37 -11.78 14.44
C ALA A 529 10.20 -11.00 15.48
N GLN A 530 10.06 -9.68 15.53
CA GLN A 530 10.73 -8.84 16.54
C GLN A 530 10.11 -9.02 17.93
N ALA A 531 8.77 -9.07 18.01
CA ALA A 531 8.07 -9.33 19.26
C ALA A 531 8.42 -10.73 19.81
N TRP A 532 8.65 -11.71 18.94
CA TRP A 532 9.06 -13.06 19.28
C TRP A 532 10.38 -13.12 20.05
N GLU A 533 11.30 -12.18 19.84
CA GLU A 533 12.60 -12.16 20.53
C GLU A 533 12.49 -12.04 22.07
N GLN A 534 11.34 -11.58 22.57
CA GLN A 534 11.05 -11.49 24.00
C GLN A 534 10.53 -12.80 24.60
N PHE A 535 10.12 -13.77 23.78
CA PHE A 535 9.61 -15.05 24.27
C PHE A 535 10.76 -15.96 24.73
N PRO A 536 10.52 -16.81 25.74
CA PRO A 536 11.46 -17.86 26.10
C PRO A 536 11.78 -18.76 24.91
N ARG A 537 13.07 -19.05 24.71
CA ARG A 537 13.55 -19.92 23.62
C ARG A 537 13.01 -21.35 23.70
N SER A 538 12.51 -21.78 24.86
CA SER A 538 11.81 -23.05 25.03
C SER A 538 10.51 -23.16 24.20
N LEU A 539 9.99 -22.04 23.69
CA LEU A 539 8.81 -22.01 22.83
C LEU A 539 9.15 -21.97 21.33
N ASP A 540 10.43 -21.88 20.94
CA ASP A 540 10.85 -21.76 19.53
C ASP A 540 10.37 -22.93 18.66
N GLU A 541 10.24 -24.14 19.24
CA GLU A 541 9.71 -25.31 18.53
C GLU A 541 8.24 -25.20 18.11
N TYR A 542 7.50 -24.27 18.71
CA TYR A 542 6.09 -23.99 18.45
C TYR A 542 5.86 -22.63 17.78
N ARG A 543 6.94 -21.98 17.30
CA ARG A 543 6.91 -20.62 16.77
C ARG A 543 5.88 -20.45 15.64
N ASP A 544 5.75 -21.43 14.77
CA ASP A 544 4.80 -21.47 13.66
C ASP A 544 3.33 -21.33 14.11
N GLN A 545 3.01 -21.77 15.32
CA GLN A 545 1.67 -21.72 15.92
C GLN A 545 1.47 -20.56 16.89
N LEU A 546 2.54 -19.85 17.30
CA LEU A 546 2.51 -18.87 18.39
C LEU A 546 2.89 -17.45 17.95
N GLU A 547 3.74 -17.30 16.93
CA GLU A 547 4.28 -16.01 16.52
C GLU A 547 3.17 -15.03 16.13
N GLY A 548 3.23 -13.82 16.72
CA GLY A 548 2.28 -12.73 16.47
C GLY A 548 0.88 -12.92 17.09
N ARG A 549 0.54 -14.11 17.59
CA ARG A 549 -0.81 -14.45 18.09
C ARG A 549 -0.87 -14.92 19.53
N SER A 550 0.24 -14.79 20.26
CA SER A 550 0.34 -15.26 21.64
C SER A 550 0.81 -14.16 22.59
N MET A 551 0.46 -14.30 23.86
CA MET A 551 0.90 -13.45 24.96
C MET A 551 1.22 -14.31 26.18
N ILE A 552 2.35 -14.09 26.83
CA ILE A 552 2.62 -14.58 28.17
C ILE A 552 2.09 -13.54 29.15
N VAL A 553 1.24 -13.97 30.07
CA VAL A 553 0.53 -13.12 31.03
C VAL A 553 0.76 -13.60 32.45
N LYS A 554 0.65 -12.69 33.43
CA LYS A 554 0.61 -13.04 34.85
C LYS A 554 -0.69 -13.77 35.17
N LYS A 555 -0.58 -14.85 35.93
CA LYS A 555 -1.71 -15.55 36.54
C LYS A 555 -2.31 -14.69 37.65
N CYS A 556 -3.63 -14.56 37.66
CA CYS A 556 -4.37 -13.77 38.64
C CYS A 556 -5.72 -14.46 38.96
N GLU A 557 -6.37 -14.02 40.03
CA GLU A 557 -7.75 -14.41 40.31
C GLU A 557 -8.70 -13.59 39.42
N VAL A 558 -9.59 -14.24 38.67
CA VAL A 558 -10.50 -13.56 37.75
C VAL A 558 -11.74 -13.09 38.51
N VAL A 559 -12.11 -11.82 38.38
CA VAL A 559 -13.40 -11.33 38.86
C VAL A 559 -14.48 -11.83 37.90
N LYS A 560 -15.46 -12.61 38.40
CA LYS A 560 -16.48 -13.31 37.59
C LYS A 560 -17.58 -12.37 37.04
N ILE A 561 -17.18 -11.26 36.44
CA ILE A 561 -18.07 -10.24 35.87
C ILE A 561 -17.51 -9.81 34.52
N GLU A 562 -18.39 -9.73 33.53
CA GLU A 562 -18.10 -9.08 32.26
C GLU A 562 -18.51 -7.61 32.35
N ALA A 563 -17.53 -6.71 32.37
CA ALA A 563 -17.75 -5.29 32.51
C ALA A 563 -18.06 -4.65 31.16
N ILE A 564 -19.32 -4.75 30.73
CA ILE A 564 -19.77 -4.16 29.47
C ILE A 564 -20.07 -2.68 29.68
N VAL A 565 -19.54 -1.83 28.80
CA VAL A 565 -19.82 -0.39 28.77
C VAL A 565 -20.35 0.01 27.40
N ARG A 566 -21.42 0.80 27.38
CA ARG A 566 -22.13 1.22 26.16
C ARG A 566 -22.18 2.74 26.07
N GLY A 567 -21.78 3.32 24.95
CA GLY A 567 -22.04 4.73 24.64
C GLY A 567 -23.12 4.94 23.58
N TYR A 568 -23.60 3.86 22.95
CA TYR A 568 -24.67 3.90 21.95
C TYR A 568 -25.68 2.78 22.23
N ILE A 569 -26.97 3.05 21.94
CA ILE A 569 -28.04 2.05 22.14
C ILE A 569 -28.19 1.17 20.89
N THR A 570 -27.75 -0.08 20.97
CA THR A 570 -27.79 -1.03 19.84
C THR A 570 -27.87 -2.48 20.35
N GLY A 571 -28.06 -3.44 19.44
CA GLY A 571 -28.03 -4.88 19.76
C GLY A 571 -29.03 -5.30 20.86
N SER A 572 -28.53 -6.01 21.88
CA SER A 572 -29.36 -6.50 22.99
C SER A 572 -29.99 -5.36 23.81
N ALA A 573 -29.25 -4.26 24.04
CA ALA A 573 -29.76 -3.09 24.74
C ALA A 573 -30.92 -2.42 23.99
N TRP A 574 -30.82 -2.30 22.66
CA TRP A 574 -31.94 -1.82 21.84
C TRP A 574 -33.14 -2.77 21.85
N SER A 575 -32.87 -4.09 21.85
CA SER A 575 -33.91 -5.11 21.89
C SER A 575 -34.70 -5.11 23.20
N GLU A 576 -34.04 -4.83 24.34
CA GLU A 576 -34.68 -4.63 25.64
C GLU A 576 -35.46 -3.31 25.68
N TYR A 577 -34.83 -2.20 25.28
CA TYR A 577 -35.47 -0.88 25.30
C TYR A 577 -36.79 -0.84 24.52
N LYS A 578 -36.85 -1.52 23.36
CA LYS A 578 -38.11 -1.64 22.59
C LYS A 578 -39.24 -2.34 23.35
N LYS A 579 -38.92 -3.22 24.29
CA LYS A 579 -39.90 -4.02 25.05
C LYS A 579 -40.30 -3.34 26.36
N SER A 580 -39.33 -2.83 27.10
CA SER A 580 -39.53 -2.37 28.49
C SER A 580 -39.03 -0.94 28.75
N GLN A 581 -38.48 -0.25 27.75
CA GLN A 581 -37.82 1.06 27.91
C GLN A 581 -36.68 1.05 28.94
N THR A 582 -36.04 -0.11 29.11
CA THR A 582 -34.90 -0.31 30.00
C THR A 582 -33.65 -0.77 29.25
N ILE A 583 -32.49 -0.61 29.87
CA ILE A 583 -31.23 -1.27 29.49
C ILE A 583 -30.65 -1.93 30.74
N HIS A 584 -30.56 -3.27 30.75
CA HIS A 584 -30.18 -4.06 31.93
C HIS A 584 -31.03 -3.68 33.17
N GLY A 585 -32.32 -3.42 32.97
CA GLY A 585 -33.25 -2.98 34.02
C GLY A 585 -33.15 -1.49 34.41
N ILE A 586 -32.19 -0.73 33.87
CA ILE A 586 -32.06 0.71 34.10
C ILE A 586 -33.10 1.45 33.24
N GLN A 587 -33.94 2.27 33.87
CA GLN A 587 -34.96 3.04 33.14
C GLN A 587 -34.33 4.08 32.22
N MET A 588 -34.74 4.10 30.95
CA MET A 588 -34.22 5.01 29.94
C MET A 588 -35.29 6.06 29.51
N PRO A 589 -34.87 7.26 29.06
CA PRO A 589 -35.80 8.25 28.53
C PRO A 589 -36.62 7.70 27.36
N ALA A 590 -37.87 8.11 27.22
CA ALA A 590 -38.71 7.74 26.08
C ALA A 590 -38.20 8.39 24.77
N GLY A 591 -38.45 7.73 23.64
CA GLY A 591 -38.16 8.26 22.31
C GLY A 591 -36.73 8.05 21.79
N LEU A 592 -35.92 7.20 22.44
CA LEU A 592 -34.63 6.78 21.87
C LEU A 592 -34.86 5.97 20.60
N VAL A 593 -33.97 6.16 19.63
CA VAL A 593 -33.94 5.39 18.37
C VAL A 593 -32.67 4.54 18.27
N GLU A 594 -32.70 3.52 17.40
CA GLU A 594 -31.58 2.59 17.24
C GLU A 594 -30.28 3.30 16.89
N SER A 595 -29.17 2.83 17.46
CA SER A 595 -27.82 3.36 17.27
C SER A 595 -27.64 4.81 17.71
N GLN A 596 -28.55 5.38 18.51
CA GLN A 596 -28.39 6.72 19.08
C GLN A 596 -27.29 6.76 20.15
N LYS A 597 -26.49 7.83 20.18
CA LYS A 597 -25.51 8.09 21.24
C LYS A 597 -26.22 8.35 22.57
N LEU A 598 -25.77 7.68 23.62
CA LEU A 598 -26.25 7.87 24.99
C LEU A 598 -25.65 9.15 25.58
N PRO A 599 -26.38 9.89 26.44
CA PRO A 599 -25.86 11.11 27.07
C PRO A 599 -24.63 10.88 27.93
N LYS A 600 -24.55 9.70 28.57
CA LYS A 600 -23.39 9.20 29.33
C LYS A 600 -23.19 7.74 28.99
N ALA A 601 -21.94 7.29 29.01
CA ALA A 601 -21.65 5.87 28.90
C ALA A 601 -22.31 5.12 30.06
N LEU A 602 -22.96 3.99 29.76
CA LEU A 602 -23.64 3.16 30.73
C LEU A 602 -22.82 1.91 31.00
N PHE A 603 -22.61 1.61 32.28
CA PHE A 603 -22.12 0.33 32.73
C PHE A 603 -23.28 -0.67 32.78
N THR A 604 -23.19 -1.77 32.04
CA THR A 604 -24.28 -2.74 31.85
C THR A 604 -23.73 -4.17 31.96
N PRO A 605 -23.34 -4.62 33.16
CA PRO A 605 -22.55 -5.84 33.34
C PRO A 605 -23.33 -7.13 33.03
N SER A 606 -22.61 -8.22 32.82
CA SER A 606 -23.12 -9.59 32.82
C SER A 606 -22.33 -10.50 33.77
N THR A 607 -22.97 -11.57 34.26
CA THR A 607 -22.29 -12.63 34.99
C THR A 607 -21.42 -13.46 34.05
N LYS A 608 -20.27 -13.91 34.53
CA LYS A 608 -19.43 -14.86 33.80
C LYS A 608 -19.76 -16.28 34.25
N ALA A 609 -20.46 -17.03 33.41
CA ALA A 609 -20.88 -18.40 33.74
C ALA A 609 -19.72 -19.41 33.56
N ASP A 610 -19.81 -20.56 34.22
CA ASP A 610 -18.79 -21.62 34.03
C ASP A 610 -18.92 -22.22 32.61
N GLN A 611 -17.84 -22.88 32.13
CA GLN A 611 -17.69 -23.27 30.74
C GLN A 611 -18.82 -24.23 30.27
N GLY A 612 -19.76 -23.72 29.47
CA GLY A 612 -20.93 -24.46 28.96
C GLY A 612 -22.27 -23.80 29.26
N GLU A 613 -22.30 -22.79 30.13
CA GLU A 613 -23.48 -21.99 30.46
C GLU A 613 -23.43 -20.61 29.76
N HIS A 614 -24.56 -19.89 29.72
CA HIS A 614 -24.68 -18.59 29.07
C HIS A 614 -24.52 -17.45 30.07
N ASP A 615 -23.77 -16.42 29.68
CA ASP A 615 -23.63 -15.18 30.45
C ASP A 615 -25.00 -14.46 30.54
N GLU A 616 -25.34 -13.98 31.73
CA GLU A 616 -26.62 -13.32 31.99
C GLU A 616 -26.40 -11.83 32.25
N ASN A 617 -27.16 -10.98 31.54
CA ASN A 617 -27.17 -9.54 31.79
C ASN A 617 -27.74 -9.26 33.19
N ILE A 618 -26.98 -8.54 34.01
CA ILE A 618 -27.40 -8.16 35.35
C ILE A 618 -27.49 -6.63 35.49
N HIS A 619 -28.35 -6.19 36.40
CA HIS A 619 -28.40 -4.78 36.80
C HIS A 619 -27.08 -4.39 37.50
N PRO A 620 -26.50 -3.19 37.27
CA PRO A 620 -25.25 -2.77 37.91
C PRO A 620 -25.23 -2.95 39.44
N ASP A 621 -26.35 -2.70 40.12
CA ASP A 621 -26.48 -2.89 41.57
C ASP A 621 -26.20 -4.32 42.06
N LYS A 622 -26.24 -5.33 41.17
CA LYS A 622 -25.97 -6.74 41.51
C LYS A 622 -24.48 -7.09 41.49
N VAL A 623 -23.63 -6.25 40.93
CA VAL A 623 -22.17 -6.46 40.88
C VAL A 623 -21.57 -6.56 42.28
N LYS A 624 -22.07 -5.76 43.22
CA LYS A 624 -21.63 -5.77 44.63
C LYS A 624 -21.91 -7.09 45.35
N ASP A 625 -22.94 -7.83 44.91
CA ASP A 625 -23.31 -9.12 45.50
C ASP A 625 -22.30 -10.21 45.07
N ILE A 626 -21.55 -9.98 43.99
CA ILE A 626 -20.57 -10.92 43.42
C ILE A 626 -19.15 -10.65 43.95
N CYS A 627 -18.72 -9.38 43.95
CA CYS A 627 -17.33 -9.02 44.23
C CYS A 627 -17.14 -8.06 45.42
N GLY A 628 -18.23 -7.71 46.12
CA GLY A 628 -18.22 -6.74 47.19
C GLY A 628 -18.41 -5.29 46.70
N PRO A 629 -18.89 -4.38 47.56
CA PRO A 629 -19.29 -3.03 47.16
C PRO A 629 -18.13 -2.13 46.73
N GLU A 630 -16.98 -2.25 47.38
CA GLU A 630 -15.79 -1.44 47.10
C GLU A 630 -15.24 -1.76 45.71
N LEU A 631 -15.02 -3.05 45.44
CA LEU A 631 -14.51 -3.54 44.16
C LEU A 631 -15.53 -3.31 43.03
N ALA A 632 -16.84 -3.47 43.28
CA ALA A 632 -17.87 -3.15 42.31
C ALA A 632 -17.82 -1.68 41.85
N THR A 633 -17.65 -0.77 42.82
CA THR A 633 -17.55 0.67 42.55
C THR A 633 -16.27 0.99 41.75
N GLU A 634 -15.15 0.35 42.09
CA GLU A 634 -13.89 0.53 41.38
C GLU A 634 -13.97 0.00 39.94
N ILE A 635 -14.52 -1.19 39.74
CA ILE A 635 -14.71 -1.80 38.40
C ILE A 635 -15.60 -0.91 37.53
N GLU A 636 -16.74 -0.44 38.04
CA GLU A 636 -17.63 0.44 37.28
C GLU A 636 -16.89 1.73 36.86
N LYS A 637 -16.22 2.37 37.81
CA LYS A 637 -15.47 3.61 37.56
C LYS A 637 -14.38 3.40 36.49
N VAL A 638 -13.56 2.36 36.65
CA VAL A 638 -12.45 2.08 35.74
C VAL A 638 -12.96 1.66 34.37
N ALA A 639 -13.98 0.81 34.29
CA ALA A 639 -14.56 0.38 33.01
C ALA A 639 -15.12 1.57 32.21
N ILE A 640 -15.86 2.48 32.87
CA ILE A 640 -16.35 3.70 32.23
C ILE A 640 -15.20 4.60 31.77
N GLN A 641 -14.14 4.73 32.57
CA GLN A 641 -12.96 5.53 32.20
C GLN A 641 -12.22 4.93 30.99
N LEU A 642 -11.94 3.62 31.01
CA LEU A 642 -11.33 2.87 29.90
C LEU A 642 -12.14 3.06 28.61
N TYR A 643 -13.46 2.84 28.67
CA TYR A 643 -14.35 3.03 27.53
C TYR A 643 -14.32 4.47 27.02
N THR A 644 -14.40 5.46 27.92
CA THR A 644 -14.47 6.87 27.54
C THR A 644 -13.21 7.31 26.80
N GLU A 645 -12.03 6.94 27.30
CA GLU A 645 -10.75 7.25 26.66
C GLU A 645 -10.58 6.51 25.34
N ALA A 646 -10.94 5.22 25.29
CA ALA A 646 -10.90 4.43 24.07
C ALA A 646 -11.87 4.95 22.99
N ALA A 647 -13.09 5.32 23.37
CA ALA A 647 -14.10 5.85 22.46
C ALA A 647 -13.69 7.21 21.89
N ALA A 648 -13.10 8.08 22.71
CA ALA A 648 -12.56 9.36 22.24
C ALA A 648 -11.43 9.14 21.23
N TYR A 649 -10.47 8.25 21.56
CA TYR A 649 -9.37 7.93 20.65
C TYR A 649 -9.84 7.27 19.35
N ALA A 650 -10.77 6.31 19.42
CA ALA A 650 -11.33 5.67 18.24
C ALA A 650 -12.01 6.69 17.31
N LEU A 651 -12.70 7.69 17.87
CA LEU A 651 -13.37 8.74 17.10
C LEU A 651 -12.39 9.59 16.30
N GLU A 652 -11.23 9.92 16.87
CA GLU A 652 -10.14 10.60 16.16
C GLU A 652 -9.61 9.77 14.97
N ARG A 653 -9.74 8.45 15.05
CA ARG A 653 -9.38 7.48 14.01
C ARG A 653 -10.51 7.15 13.04
N GLY A 654 -11.61 7.91 13.06
CA GLY A 654 -12.75 7.69 12.16
C GLY A 654 -13.58 6.46 12.50
N LEU A 655 -13.53 6.00 13.76
CA LEU A 655 -14.31 4.89 14.28
C LEU A 655 -15.21 5.32 15.44
N ILE A 656 -16.44 4.81 15.49
CA ILE A 656 -17.31 4.92 16.65
C ILE A 656 -17.22 3.60 17.44
N LEU A 657 -16.80 3.68 18.69
CA LEU A 657 -16.87 2.55 19.64
C LEU A 657 -18.26 2.54 20.29
N ALA A 658 -19.16 1.70 19.83
CA ALA A 658 -20.55 1.66 20.30
C ALA A 658 -20.67 1.08 21.72
N ASP A 659 -20.03 -0.07 21.92
CA ASP A 659 -19.96 -0.81 23.17
C ASP A 659 -18.73 -1.72 23.19
N THR A 660 -18.28 -2.07 24.40
CA THR A 660 -17.16 -2.98 24.63
C THR A 660 -17.35 -3.78 25.91
N LYS A 661 -16.68 -4.91 26.01
CA LYS A 661 -16.55 -5.71 27.23
C LYS A 661 -15.12 -5.67 27.75
N PHE A 662 -14.96 -5.42 29.05
CA PHE A 662 -13.69 -5.60 29.77
C PHE A 662 -13.78 -6.75 30.77
N GLU A 663 -12.64 -7.36 31.08
CA GLU A 663 -12.49 -8.34 32.15
C GLU A 663 -11.40 -7.89 33.10
N PHE A 664 -11.58 -8.19 34.39
CA PHE A 664 -10.67 -7.75 35.44
C PHE A 664 -10.17 -8.93 36.27
N GLY A 665 -8.95 -8.80 36.76
CA GLY A 665 -8.33 -9.75 37.67
C GLY A 665 -7.81 -9.08 38.93
N LEU A 666 -7.62 -9.88 39.97
CA LEU A 666 -6.97 -9.49 41.22
C LEU A 666 -5.60 -10.16 41.27
N LEU A 667 -4.56 -9.33 41.34
CA LEU A 667 -3.18 -9.78 41.49
C LEU A 667 -2.76 -9.61 42.95
N SER A 668 -2.42 -10.70 43.62
CA SER A 668 -1.89 -10.69 44.99
C SER A 668 -0.48 -10.09 45.01
N ASP A 669 -0.20 -9.23 45.99
CA ASP A 669 1.15 -8.75 46.25
C ASP A 669 1.95 -9.79 47.06
N PRO A 670 3.05 -10.36 46.54
CA PRO A 670 3.86 -11.32 47.27
C PRO A 670 4.43 -10.77 48.59
N SER A 671 4.62 -9.45 48.67
CA SER A 671 5.13 -8.76 49.85
C SER A 671 4.04 -8.35 50.84
N SER A 672 2.76 -8.50 50.47
CA SER A 672 1.59 -8.21 51.30
C SER A 672 0.41 -9.07 50.87
N PRO A 673 0.32 -10.34 51.34
CA PRO A 673 -0.65 -11.32 50.83
C PRO A 673 -2.13 -10.90 50.95
N ASN A 674 -2.44 -10.02 51.91
CA ASN A 674 -3.80 -9.49 52.12
C ASN A 674 -4.13 -8.30 51.21
N LYS A 675 -3.20 -7.84 50.38
CA LYS A 675 -3.41 -6.74 49.44
C LYS A 675 -3.45 -7.30 48.03
N THR A 676 -4.57 -7.08 47.36
CA THR A 676 -4.76 -7.38 45.94
C THR A 676 -4.78 -6.07 45.14
N THR A 677 -4.32 -6.14 43.90
CA THR A 677 -4.39 -5.04 42.94
C THR A 677 -5.34 -5.42 41.81
N LEU A 678 -6.32 -4.56 41.52
CA LEU A 678 -7.16 -4.71 40.35
C LEU A 678 -6.34 -4.47 39.08
N ILE A 679 -6.42 -5.40 38.14
CA ILE A 679 -5.70 -5.34 36.86
C ILE A 679 -6.66 -5.62 35.70
N LEU A 680 -6.39 -5.01 34.54
CA LEU A 680 -7.07 -5.32 33.27
C LEU A 680 -6.49 -6.61 32.66
N ILE A 681 -7.36 -7.52 32.25
CA ILE A 681 -6.97 -8.84 31.74
C ILE A 681 -7.68 -9.17 30.43
N ASP A 682 -7.32 -10.32 29.87
CA ASP A 682 -7.89 -10.95 28.68
C ASP A 682 -7.51 -10.23 27.37
N GLU A 683 -8.40 -10.14 26.37
CA GLU A 683 -8.22 -9.25 25.23
C GLU A 683 -8.92 -7.92 25.49
N VAL A 684 -8.40 -6.86 24.89
CA VAL A 684 -8.91 -5.50 25.13
C VAL A 684 -9.22 -4.85 23.81
N LEU A 685 -10.48 -4.43 23.68
CA LEU A 685 -10.94 -3.52 22.63
C LEU A 685 -10.76 -4.05 21.19
N THR A 686 -10.91 -5.36 21.00
CA THR A 686 -10.78 -6.04 19.69
C THR A 686 -12.15 -6.17 19.01
N PRO A 687 -12.24 -6.46 17.70
CA PRO A 687 -13.51 -6.75 17.02
C PRO A 687 -14.28 -7.96 17.59
N ASP A 688 -13.64 -8.81 18.40
CA ASP A 688 -14.29 -9.92 19.10
C ASP A 688 -14.99 -9.45 20.39
N SER A 689 -14.48 -8.41 21.07
CA SER A 689 -14.98 -7.88 22.35
C SER A 689 -15.64 -6.49 22.26
N SER A 690 -15.57 -5.84 21.10
CA SER A 690 -16.04 -4.47 20.88
C SER A 690 -16.74 -4.27 19.55
N ARG A 691 -17.72 -3.37 19.56
CA ARG A 691 -18.44 -2.95 18.36
C ARG A 691 -17.90 -1.62 17.84
N TYR A 692 -17.20 -1.69 16.72
CA TYR A 692 -16.74 -0.51 15.97
C TYR A 692 -17.60 -0.25 14.75
N TRP A 693 -17.94 1.01 14.51
CA TRP A 693 -18.60 1.48 13.29
C TRP A 693 -17.73 2.53 12.60
N ALA A 694 -17.82 2.61 11.27
CA ALA A 694 -17.18 3.71 10.54
C ALA A 694 -17.97 5.00 10.76
N VAL A 695 -17.28 6.10 11.09
CA VAL A 695 -17.92 7.42 11.23
C VAL A 695 -18.61 7.85 9.94
N ALA A 696 -18.00 7.54 8.78
CA ALA A 696 -18.51 7.92 7.47
C ALA A 696 -19.87 7.30 7.12
N ASP A 697 -20.17 6.12 7.67
CA ASP A 697 -21.40 5.36 7.39
C ASP A 697 -22.45 5.49 8.50
N TYR A 698 -22.14 6.25 9.57
CA TYR A 698 -22.98 6.32 10.76
C TYR A 698 -24.26 7.13 10.53
N VAL A 699 -25.41 6.48 10.71
CA VAL A 699 -26.73 7.11 10.58
C VAL A 699 -27.64 6.69 11.73
N VAL A 700 -28.09 7.65 12.53
CA VAL A 700 -29.00 7.40 13.66
C VAL A 700 -30.34 6.83 13.19
N GLY A 701 -30.89 5.87 13.94
CA GLY A 701 -32.21 5.28 13.70
C GLY A 701 -32.21 3.98 12.90
N GLN A 702 -31.03 3.45 12.54
CA GLN A 702 -30.90 2.18 11.81
C GLN A 702 -29.75 1.30 12.36
N PRO A 703 -29.67 0.02 11.97
CA PRO A 703 -28.48 -0.79 12.17
C PRO A 703 -27.26 -0.22 11.44
N GLN A 704 -26.07 -0.37 12.01
CA GLN A 704 -24.82 0.16 11.44
C GLN A 704 -23.96 -0.96 10.86
N PRO A 705 -23.29 -0.73 9.71
CA PRO A 705 -22.18 -1.57 9.28
C PRO A 705 -21.11 -1.62 10.37
N SER A 706 -20.79 -2.83 10.81
CA SER A 706 -19.87 -3.05 11.92
C SER A 706 -18.65 -3.84 11.49
N PHE A 707 -17.53 -3.55 12.15
CA PHE A 707 -16.27 -4.28 12.02
C PHE A 707 -16.21 -5.53 12.92
N ASP A 708 -17.17 -5.70 13.83
CA ASP A 708 -17.30 -6.87 14.71
C ASP A 708 -17.92 -8.08 13.97
N LYS A 709 -18.27 -9.12 14.74
CA LYS A 709 -18.92 -10.35 14.24
C LYS A 709 -20.30 -10.11 13.59
N GLN A 710 -20.86 -8.89 13.60
CA GLN A 710 -22.20 -8.64 13.06
C GLN A 710 -22.29 -8.94 11.57
N TYR A 711 -21.25 -8.67 10.78
CA TYR A 711 -21.23 -9.05 9.36
C TYR A 711 -21.47 -10.55 9.15
N LEU A 712 -20.76 -11.40 9.91
CA LEU A 712 -20.93 -12.84 9.86
C LEU A 712 -22.32 -13.26 10.36
N ARG A 713 -22.81 -12.64 11.45
CA ARG A 713 -24.14 -12.93 11.99
C ARG A 713 -25.24 -12.62 10.97
N ASP A 714 -25.15 -11.49 10.27
CA ASP A 714 -26.12 -11.09 9.26
C ASP A 714 -26.11 -12.06 8.07
N TRP A 715 -24.92 -12.49 7.64
CA TRP A 715 -24.77 -13.51 6.61
C TRP A 715 -25.40 -14.85 7.02
N LEU A 716 -25.10 -15.35 8.23
CA LEU A 716 -25.68 -16.60 8.75
C LEU A 716 -27.20 -16.54 8.87
N ILE A 717 -27.76 -15.38 9.24
CA ILE A 717 -29.22 -15.18 9.28
C ILE A 717 -29.78 -15.24 7.85
N LYS A 718 -29.17 -14.52 6.91
CA LYS A 718 -29.61 -14.46 5.51
C LYS A 718 -29.62 -15.85 4.85
N GLU A 719 -28.61 -16.67 5.12
CA GLU A 719 -28.49 -18.03 4.56
C GLU A 719 -29.30 -19.08 5.34
N GLY A 720 -30.04 -18.71 6.39
CA GLY A 720 -30.79 -19.66 7.22
C GLY A 720 -29.89 -20.64 7.99
N LEU A 721 -28.69 -20.20 8.33
CA LEU A 721 -27.65 -20.96 9.06
C LEU A 721 -27.50 -20.50 10.52
N ARG A 722 -28.39 -19.64 11.01
CA ARG A 722 -28.38 -19.16 12.39
C ARG A 722 -28.36 -20.33 13.39
N GLY A 723 -27.29 -20.41 14.18
CA GLY A 723 -27.13 -21.41 15.25
C GLY A 723 -26.93 -22.84 14.76
N LYS A 724 -26.66 -23.07 13.46
CA LYS A 724 -26.33 -24.40 12.95
C LYS A 724 -24.87 -24.76 13.24
N GLU A 725 -24.66 -26.01 13.64
CA GLU A 725 -23.35 -26.64 13.74
C GLU A 725 -22.78 -26.97 12.35
N ASP A 726 -21.47 -27.28 12.31
CA ASP A 726 -20.75 -27.70 11.10
C ASP A 726 -20.81 -26.74 9.90
N VAL A 727 -20.91 -25.43 10.16
CA VAL A 727 -20.93 -24.43 9.09
C VAL A 727 -19.51 -24.13 8.60
N THR A 728 -19.26 -24.35 7.31
CA THR A 728 -18.07 -23.87 6.60
C THR A 728 -18.37 -22.56 5.89
N LEU A 729 -17.60 -21.52 6.22
CA LEU A 729 -17.73 -20.20 5.61
C LEU A 729 -17.17 -20.21 4.18
N PRO A 730 -17.89 -19.66 3.18
CA PRO A 730 -17.36 -19.49 1.85
C PRO A 730 -16.26 -18.42 1.84
N GLU A 731 -15.34 -18.51 0.87
CA GLU A 731 -14.14 -17.69 0.82
C GLU A 731 -14.41 -16.18 0.84
N HIS A 732 -15.46 -15.70 0.17
CA HIS A 732 -15.82 -14.28 0.18
C HIS A 732 -16.21 -13.77 1.58
N VAL A 733 -16.88 -14.59 2.40
CA VAL A 733 -17.24 -14.23 3.78
C VAL A 733 -16.00 -14.23 4.67
N VAL A 734 -15.10 -15.20 4.46
CA VAL A 734 -13.81 -15.26 5.16
C VAL A 734 -12.98 -14.01 4.87
N ASN A 735 -12.84 -13.64 3.59
CA ASN A 735 -12.05 -12.50 3.17
C ASN A 735 -12.66 -11.17 3.61
N GLU A 736 -13.98 -11.00 3.52
CA GLU A 736 -14.65 -9.78 3.99
C GLU A 736 -14.55 -9.63 5.52
N THR A 737 -14.74 -10.72 6.26
CA THR A 737 -14.57 -10.71 7.73
C THR A 737 -13.12 -10.36 8.11
N ARG A 738 -12.15 -10.96 7.41
CA ARG A 738 -10.72 -10.65 7.58
C ARG A 738 -10.44 -9.18 7.32
N SER A 739 -10.88 -8.66 6.18
CA SER A 739 -10.67 -7.27 5.76
C SER A 739 -11.21 -6.28 6.79
N LYS A 740 -12.39 -6.55 7.36
CA LYS A 740 -12.98 -5.71 8.41
C LYS A 740 -12.15 -5.69 9.69
N TYR A 741 -11.60 -6.84 10.09
CA TYR A 741 -10.79 -6.94 11.30
C TYR A 741 -9.45 -6.22 11.12
N GLU A 742 -8.81 -6.41 9.95
CA GLU A 742 -7.58 -5.73 9.57
C GLU A 742 -7.81 -4.22 9.46
N GLU A 743 -8.91 -3.77 8.85
CA GLU A 743 -9.24 -2.34 8.76
C GLU A 743 -9.50 -1.71 10.13
N ALA A 744 -10.19 -2.41 11.04
CA ALA A 744 -10.38 -1.93 12.40
C ALA A 744 -9.04 -1.78 13.14
N ARG A 745 -8.15 -2.78 13.02
CA ARG A 745 -6.77 -2.70 13.54
C ARG A 745 -6.03 -1.50 12.98
N ASP A 746 -6.04 -1.37 11.66
CA ASP A 746 -5.28 -0.36 10.94
C ASP A 746 -5.75 1.06 11.28
N ARG A 747 -7.06 1.29 11.36
CA ARG A 747 -7.62 2.56 11.81
C ARG A 747 -7.25 2.87 13.26
N VAL A 748 -7.46 1.94 14.19
CA VAL A 748 -7.13 2.12 15.63
C VAL A 748 -5.64 2.46 15.80
N MET A 749 -4.76 1.71 15.14
CA MET A 749 -3.32 1.90 15.25
C MET A 749 -2.78 3.06 14.41
N GLY A 750 -3.61 3.66 13.53
CA GLY A 750 -3.20 4.72 12.63
C GLY A 750 -2.31 4.24 11.47
N LEU A 751 -2.43 2.98 11.08
CA LEU A 751 -1.70 2.36 9.98
C LEU A 751 -2.51 2.50 8.69
N GLY A 752 -2.33 3.60 7.96
CA GLY A 752 -2.98 3.81 6.66
C GLY A 752 -3.54 5.22 6.47
N ASN A 753 -3.87 5.56 5.22
CA ASN A 753 -4.45 6.87 4.86
C ASN A 753 -5.97 6.85 5.03
N PHE A 754 -6.44 6.93 6.27
CA PHE A 754 -7.84 7.18 6.58
C PHE A 754 -7.97 8.66 6.96
N GLY A 755 -8.72 9.47 6.18
CA GLY A 755 -8.89 10.89 6.50
C GLY A 755 -9.55 11.10 7.87
N LYS A 756 -9.44 12.31 8.42
CA LYS A 756 -10.18 12.67 9.66
C LYS A 756 -11.67 12.38 9.44
N HIS A 757 -12.28 11.62 10.36
CA HIS A 757 -13.67 11.15 10.28
C HIS A 757 -13.99 10.11 9.18
N GLY A 758 -12.98 9.42 8.64
CA GLY A 758 -13.20 8.32 7.70
C GLY A 758 -13.62 8.74 6.29
N GLN A 759 -13.46 10.01 5.92
CA GLN A 759 -13.56 10.43 4.52
C GLN A 759 -12.24 10.12 3.80
N LYS A 760 -12.33 9.38 2.70
CA LYS A 760 -11.21 9.05 1.80
C LYS A 760 -10.69 10.28 1.08
#